data_AF-A0A2D9HDL9-F1
#
_entry.id   AF-A0A2D9HDL9-F1
#
_cell.length_a   1.000
_cell.length_b   1.000
_cell.length_c   1.000
_cell.angle_alpha   90.00
_cell.angle_beta   90.00
_cell.angle_gamma   90.00
#
_symmetry.space_group_name_H-M   'P 1'
#
loop_
_entity.id
_entity.type
_entity.pdbx_description
1 polymer ?
#
loop_
_entity_poly.entity_id
_entity_poly.type
_entity_poly.pdbx_seq_one_letter_code
_entity_poly.pdbx_strand_id
1 'polypeptide(L)'
;MMIRPLSIKGLLGLLFLTGCPSEQVVVRDIPGECGNGEIEADEECDDGNKLATDACTDGCLLARCGDGTTRSLDDPQAEGHEQCDDGNTVEYDGCRNNCQFARCGDGILRNDLGEGELGFEQCDDGNAADDDDCVAGCVPARCGDGILRTGFEACDDGNEVDDDGCSNTCAEPGCGDGIVQAEEACDDGNQDNRDGCRNNCIVATCGDGILREGLQAGETGYEACDDGNNIDEDACKSDCSRNVCGDGIPGPGEGCDDGNEDASDSCHNCRPTGCGDGIVHQGEQCDDGNRFDEDSCLSNCANARCGDGVIRQDLEPEDDLFEDCDDGNGVNDDGCTDQCRLAQCGDGVVRAGVEGCDDGNRIDDDGCSNTCLLPRCGDMIVQAGEHCDDGNGDDDDACRNNCREARCGDGVTRRDLLQGEDGYEACDDGNVVDEDHCTNRCEAPACGDGRRAFWEDCDDGNQVDDDECSNRCERPRCGDGIPQQVEVCDDGNRDNGDACTNSCEAARCGDGYLHIGIEACDDGNDVDTDACLNDCAQASCGDGYLRAGIEACDDGEANSDEVPDACRQNCTQPQCGDSVTDTGEECDDGNNDDDDDCSNNCTLPVLGHSPLSPGFDCRAIRDAGTADGDRLYWIDPNGGGADDAFQAYCNMSTHGGGWTLVARTIKAGLTDNEKDTVRSSTWAVHANEGYGDPTSASRIYWMPLNQWHHITAAHDDSELWSNTSTTDVRVTTYNVDNEGSKFRQTWSNTLGGYNGIIGNLNGARFTTKDNDNDTWGANCSKDNIGLNGGFWYTNCYQLSMLHSSGNVYSLHNNVGTSVSYNHIYLR
;
A
#
# COMPACT_ATOMS: atom_id res chain seq x y z
N MET A 1 -19.68 -11.82 -53.90
CA MET A 1 -20.13 -12.64 -55.05
C MET A 1 -21.31 -11.92 -55.71
N MET A 2 -21.35 -11.77 -57.04
CA MET A 2 -22.36 -10.92 -57.71
C MET A 2 -23.77 -11.54 -57.69
N ILE A 3 -24.78 -10.83 -57.19
CA ILE A 3 -26.19 -11.03 -57.58
C ILE A 3 -26.91 -9.67 -57.68
N ARG A 4 -27.19 -9.24 -58.92
CA ARG A 4 -28.39 -8.46 -59.32
C ARG A 4 -29.16 -9.35 -60.31
N PRO A 5 -30.50 -9.40 -60.25
CA PRO A 5 -31.31 -8.87 -61.37
C PRO A 5 -32.73 -8.40 -60.94
N LEU A 6 -33.63 -7.80 -61.74
CA LEU A 6 -33.53 -7.00 -62.98
C LEU A 6 -34.74 -6.02 -63.02
N SER A 7 -34.65 -4.94 -63.79
CA SER A 7 -35.79 -4.09 -64.13
C SER A 7 -36.54 -4.60 -65.38
N ILE A 8 -37.86 -4.39 -65.45
CA ILE A 8 -38.72 -4.79 -66.57
C ILE A 8 -38.75 -3.71 -67.65
N LYS A 9 -38.34 -4.04 -68.88
CA LYS A 9 -38.78 -3.38 -70.12
C LYS A 9 -39.15 -4.42 -71.15
N GLY A 10 -40.35 -4.28 -71.74
CA GLY A 10 -40.90 -5.28 -72.67
C GLY A 10 -40.52 -5.04 -74.12
N LEU A 11 -40.73 -6.08 -74.94
CA LEU A 11 -41.08 -5.94 -76.36
C LEU A 11 -41.83 -7.21 -76.79
N LEU A 12 -43.09 -7.06 -77.24
CA LEU A 12 -43.89 -8.16 -77.80
C LEU A 12 -43.77 -8.14 -79.34
N GLY A 13 -43.75 -9.31 -79.98
CA GLY A 13 -43.42 -9.43 -81.41
C GLY A 13 -44.60 -9.64 -82.37
N LEU A 14 -44.29 -9.52 -83.67
CA LEU A 14 -44.99 -10.07 -84.87
C LEU A 14 -46.50 -9.76 -85.00
N LEU A 15 -47.02 -9.21 -86.11
CA LEU A 15 -46.95 -9.75 -87.48
C LEU A 15 -47.56 -8.74 -88.49
N PHE A 16 -47.26 -8.87 -89.79
CA PHE A 16 -47.93 -8.11 -90.87
C PHE A 16 -49.38 -8.56 -91.11
N LEU A 17 -50.28 -7.62 -91.43
CA LEU A 17 -51.32 -7.78 -92.47
C LEU A 17 -51.93 -6.43 -92.90
N THR A 18 -52.37 -6.36 -94.16
CA THR A 18 -52.82 -5.14 -94.86
C THR A 18 -54.36 -5.02 -94.92
N GLY A 19 -54.92 -3.81 -94.75
CA GLY A 19 -56.35 -3.55 -95.00
C GLY A 19 -56.68 -2.05 -95.08
N CYS A 20 -57.43 -1.64 -96.12
CA CYS A 20 -57.81 -0.24 -96.40
C CYS A 20 -59.21 0.13 -95.85
N PRO A 21 -59.65 1.41 -95.90
CA PRO A 21 -60.45 2.01 -94.82
C PRO A 21 -61.96 2.22 -95.08
N SER A 22 -62.68 2.38 -93.97
CA SER A 22 -63.97 3.06 -93.76
C SER A 22 -64.17 3.13 -92.23
N GLU A 23 -64.65 4.18 -91.55
CA GLU A 23 -65.33 5.41 -91.95
C GLU A 23 -65.11 6.44 -90.80
N GLN A 24 -64.73 7.69 -91.07
CA GLN A 24 -64.41 8.65 -89.98
C GLN A 24 -65.67 9.33 -89.43
N VAL A 25 -66.11 8.91 -88.25
CA VAL A 25 -66.91 9.74 -87.35
C VAL A 25 -65.96 10.70 -86.65
N VAL A 26 -66.10 12.01 -86.90
CA VAL A 26 -65.38 13.03 -86.13
C VAL A 26 -66.16 13.29 -84.85
N VAL A 27 -65.79 12.58 -83.78
CA VAL A 27 -66.00 13.12 -82.43
C VAL A 27 -65.06 14.31 -82.30
N ARG A 28 -65.62 15.47 -81.93
CA ARG A 28 -64.80 16.56 -81.40
C ARG A 28 -64.79 16.37 -79.91
N ASP A 29 -63.64 15.98 -79.37
CA ASP A 29 -63.39 16.12 -77.94
C ASP A 29 -63.43 17.64 -77.65
N ILE A 30 -64.41 18.04 -76.85
CA ILE A 30 -64.46 19.35 -76.22
C ILE A 30 -63.59 19.16 -74.96
N PRO A 31 -62.53 19.96 -74.73
CA PRO A 31 -61.78 19.89 -73.49
C PRO A 31 -62.69 20.30 -72.33
N GLY A 32 -62.54 19.67 -71.17
CA GLY A 32 -63.41 19.94 -70.03
C GLY A 32 -63.37 21.40 -69.58
N GLU A 33 -64.51 21.93 -69.12
CA GLU A 33 -64.58 23.28 -68.54
C GLU A 33 -64.85 23.23 -67.04
N CYS A 34 -63.80 22.94 -66.26
CA CYS A 34 -63.81 22.91 -64.79
C CYS A 34 -64.70 23.99 -64.15
N GLY A 35 -65.51 23.60 -63.16
CA GLY A 35 -66.43 24.48 -62.44
C GLY A 35 -67.78 24.66 -63.13
N ASN A 36 -68.23 23.66 -63.89
CA ASN A 36 -69.50 23.66 -64.60
C ASN A 36 -70.60 22.81 -63.92
N GLY A 37 -70.22 21.94 -62.98
CA GLY A 37 -71.09 21.09 -62.17
C GLY A 37 -71.19 19.62 -62.63
N GLU A 38 -70.44 19.21 -63.66
CA GLU A 38 -70.41 17.85 -64.20
C GLU A 38 -68.95 17.40 -64.32
N ILE A 39 -68.57 16.28 -63.68
CA ILE A 39 -67.19 15.76 -63.74
C ILE A 39 -66.90 15.18 -65.12
N GLU A 40 -66.01 15.82 -65.88
CA GLU A 40 -65.58 15.40 -67.21
C GLU A 40 -64.36 14.45 -67.18
N ALA A 41 -63.91 13.96 -68.33
CA ALA A 41 -62.93 12.84 -68.39
C ALA A 41 -61.49 13.23 -68.03
N ASP A 42 -61.23 14.53 -67.91
CA ASP A 42 -59.97 15.18 -67.58
C ASP A 42 -59.96 15.82 -66.17
N GLU A 43 -60.98 15.54 -65.35
CA GLU A 43 -61.21 16.15 -64.02
C GLU A 43 -61.24 15.09 -62.89
N GLU A 44 -60.66 15.39 -61.72
CA GLU A 44 -60.79 14.53 -60.52
C GLU A 44 -62.00 14.93 -59.65
N CYS A 45 -62.45 16.19 -59.74
CA CYS A 45 -63.67 16.73 -59.13
C CYS A 45 -64.21 17.91 -59.95
N ASP A 46 -65.47 18.29 -59.73
CA ASP A 46 -66.07 19.56 -60.14
C ASP A 46 -67.17 19.88 -59.11
N ASP A 47 -67.16 21.08 -58.52
CA ASP A 47 -68.14 21.54 -57.51
C ASP A 47 -69.05 22.68 -58.00
N GLY A 48 -69.07 22.92 -59.31
CA GLY A 48 -69.92 23.92 -59.97
C GLY A 48 -69.40 25.34 -59.90
N ASN A 49 -68.14 25.55 -59.47
CA ASN A 49 -67.54 26.88 -59.41
C ASN A 49 -66.01 26.88 -59.63
N LYS A 50 -65.37 28.06 -59.53
CA LYS A 50 -63.93 28.27 -59.81
C LYS A 50 -63.19 28.92 -58.63
N LEU A 51 -63.71 28.77 -57.43
CA LEU A 51 -62.95 28.97 -56.22
C LEU A 51 -61.98 27.78 -56.10
N ALA A 52 -60.82 28.00 -55.49
CA ALA A 52 -59.81 26.95 -55.32
C ALA A 52 -59.76 26.40 -53.88
N THR A 53 -60.50 27.03 -52.96
CA THR A 53 -60.39 26.85 -51.51
C THR A 53 -61.57 26.07 -50.90
N ASP A 54 -62.42 25.47 -51.72
CA ASP A 54 -63.61 24.71 -51.33
C ASP A 54 -63.48 23.21 -51.65
N ALA A 55 -64.41 22.58 -52.36
CA ALA A 55 -64.37 21.12 -52.53
C ALA A 55 -63.40 20.67 -53.63
N CYS A 56 -63.08 21.57 -54.56
CA CYS A 56 -62.24 21.32 -55.71
C CYS A 56 -61.32 22.53 -55.99
N THR A 57 -60.16 22.31 -56.62
CA THR A 57 -59.27 23.39 -57.05
C THR A 57 -59.73 24.00 -58.39
N ASP A 58 -59.24 25.19 -58.76
CA ASP A 58 -59.58 25.83 -60.05
C ASP A 58 -59.03 25.10 -61.30
N GLY A 59 -58.22 24.06 -61.09
CA GLY A 59 -57.76 23.07 -62.08
C GLY A 59 -58.47 21.71 -62.00
N CYS A 60 -59.57 21.59 -61.25
CA CYS A 60 -60.37 20.39 -61.07
C CYS A 60 -59.64 19.15 -60.51
N LEU A 61 -58.71 19.41 -59.57
CA LEU A 61 -58.08 18.41 -58.72
C LEU A 61 -58.66 18.53 -57.30
N LEU A 62 -58.74 17.40 -56.56
CA LEU A 62 -59.06 17.48 -55.12
C LEU A 62 -57.97 18.26 -54.41
N ALA A 63 -58.35 19.28 -53.65
CA ALA A 63 -57.46 19.95 -52.70
C ALA A 63 -56.98 18.94 -51.65
N ARG A 64 -55.69 18.94 -51.36
CA ARG A 64 -55.02 18.05 -50.41
C ARG A 64 -53.96 18.80 -49.65
N CYS A 65 -53.99 18.67 -48.33
CA CYS A 65 -52.91 19.05 -47.44
C CYS A 65 -51.50 18.87 -48.03
N GLY A 66 -50.81 19.99 -48.21
CA GLY A 66 -49.50 20.12 -48.82
C GLY A 66 -49.50 20.51 -50.30
N ASP A 67 -50.62 20.97 -50.86
CA ASP A 67 -50.69 21.44 -52.26
C ASP A 67 -50.60 22.96 -52.43
N GLY A 68 -50.64 23.71 -51.32
CA GLY A 68 -50.57 25.17 -51.26
C GLY A 68 -51.94 25.84 -51.17
N THR A 69 -53.03 25.09 -51.03
CA THR A 69 -54.41 25.59 -51.18
C THR A 69 -55.31 25.15 -50.01
N THR A 70 -55.41 26.00 -48.98
CA THR A 70 -56.24 25.71 -47.80
C THR A 70 -57.72 25.47 -48.13
N ARG A 71 -58.20 24.27 -47.79
CA ARG A 71 -59.61 23.88 -47.88
C ARG A 71 -60.46 24.49 -46.75
N SER A 72 -60.95 25.70 -47.02
CA SER A 72 -61.77 26.50 -46.11
C SER A 72 -63.26 26.20 -46.28
N LEU A 73 -63.73 25.14 -45.62
CA LEU A 73 -65.15 24.84 -45.45
C LEU A 73 -65.79 25.75 -44.38
N ASP A 74 -67.08 26.10 -44.55
CA ASP A 74 -67.87 26.92 -43.61
C ASP A 74 -67.99 26.32 -42.18
N ASP A 75 -67.66 25.04 -42.00
CA ASP A 75 -67.66 24.31 -40.73
C ASP A 75 -66.23 23.84 -40.38
N PRO A 76 -65.59 24.41 -39.32
CA PRO A 76 -64.27 24.00 -38.87
C PRO A 76 -64.14 22.56 -38.36
N GLN A 77 -65.26 21.83 -38.21
CA GLN A 77 -65.30 20.42 -37.81
C GLN A 77 -65.63 19.48 -38.98
N ALA A 78 -65.76 20.00 -40.20
CA ALA A 78 -66.04 19.18 -41.38
C ALA A 78 -64.85 18.29 -41.80
N GLU A 79 -65.18 17.14 -42.38
CA GLU A 79 -64.19 16.16 -42.82
C GLU A 79 -63.33 16.73 -43.98
N GLY A 80 -62.04 16.92 -43.69
CA GLY A 80 -61.08 17.60 -44.56
C GLY A 80 -61.18 19.14 -44.56
N HIS A 81 -61.59 19.76 -43.46
CA HIS A 81 -61.29 21.17 -43.19
C HIS A 81 -59.81 21.34 -42.84
N GLU A 82 -59.14 22.31 -43.45
CA GLU A 82 -57.71 22.58 -43.26
C GLU A 82 -57.52 23.94 -42.56
N GLN A 83 -56.78 23.95 -41.45
CA GLN A 83 -56.50 25.19 -40.69
C GLN A 83 -55.32 25.97 -41.30
N CYS A 84 -54.42 25.24 -41.95
CA CYS A 84 -53.25 25.73 -42.67
C CYS A 84 -52.99 24.79 -43.85
N ASP A 85 -52.26 25.28 -44.86
CA ASP A 85 -51.60 24.51 -45.91
C ASP A 85 -50.46 25.40 -46.39
N ASP A 86 -49.26 24.88 -46.45
CA ASP A 86 -48.04 25.61 -46.78
C ASP A 86 -47.35 25.11 -48.06
N GLY A 87 -47.99 24.20 -48.80
CA GLY A 87 -47.48 23.61 -50.03
C GLY A 87 -46.42 22.52 -49.83
N ASN A 88 -46.29 21.95 -48.64
CA ASN A 88 -45.39 20.82 -48.41
C ASN A 88 -45.93 19.78 -47.39
N THR A 89 -45.12 18.80 -47.00
CA THR A 89 -45.54 17.69 -46.10
C THR A 89 -44.52 17.43 -44.97
N VAL A 90 -43.82 18.46 -44.54
CA VAL A 90 -42.92 18.43 -43.37
C VAL A 90 -43.79 18.52 -42.12
N GLU A 91 -43.43 17.78 -41.06
CA GLU A 91 -44.18 17.82 -39.80
C GLU A 91 -43.69 18.91 -38.84
N TYR A 92 -42.46 19.39 -39.02
CA TYR A 92 -41.70 20.22 -38.06
C TYR A 92 -41.72 21.72 -38.36
N ASP A 93 -42.78 22.22 -39.01
CA ASP A 93 -42.97 23.64 -39.27
C ASP A 93 -44.35 24.12 -38.77
N GLY A 94 -44.76 25.33 -39.15
CA GLY A 94 -46.03 25.90 -38.73
C GLY A 94 -47.29 25.13 -39.16
N CYS A 95 -47.20 24.18 -40.12
CA CYS A 95 -48.33 23.41 -40.61
C CYS A 95 -48.06 21.90 -40.66
N ARG A 96 -48.69 21.15 -39.76
CA ARG A 96 -48.54 19.70 -39.68
C ARG A 96 -49.11 19.02 -40.93
N ASN A 97 -48.63 17.81 -41.23
CA ASN A 97 -49.08 16.98 -42.36
C ASN A 97 -50.58 16.57 -42.34
N ASN A 98 -51.31 16.91 -41.28
CA ASN A 98 -52.76 16.76 -41.13
C ASN A 98 -53.50 18.11 -41.25
N CYS A 99 -52.80 19.16 -41.71
CA CYS A 99 -53.26 20.52 -41.91
C CYS A 99 -53.91 21.15 -40.67
N GLN A 100 -53.29 20.90 -39.52
CA GLN A 100 -53.48 21.61 -38.26
C GLN A 100 -52.25 22.47 -37.97
N PHE A 101 -52.45 23.61 -37.32
CA PHE A 101 -51.33 24.39 -36.79
C PHE A 101 -50.56 23.58 -35.75
N ALA A 102 -49.22 23.58 -35.84
CA ALA A 102 -48.35 23.15 -34.75
C ALA A 102 -48.49 24.10 -33.54
N ARG A 103 -48.43 23.54 -32.34
CA ARG A 103 -48.66 24.22 -31.06
C ARG A 103 -47.87 23.54 -29.95
N CYS A 104 -47.11 24.33 -29.19
CA CYS A 104 -46.57 23.90 -27.90
C CYS A 104 -47.51 22.96 -27.10
N GLY A 105 -46.97 21.79 -26.76
CA GLY A 105 -47.63 20.71 -26.05
C GLY A 105 -48.34 19.70 -26.96
N ASP A 106 -47.89 19.53 -28.21
CA ASP A 106 -48.53 18.66 -29.20
C ASP A 106 -47.65 17.52 -29.74
N GLY A 107 -46.43 17.40 -29.23
CA GLY A 107 -45.50 16.28 -29.41
C GLY A 107 -44.56 16.44 -30.60
N ILE A 108 -44.48 17.64 -31.18
CA ILE A 108 -43.69 17.92 -32.39
C ILE A 108 -42.91 19.21 -32.18
N LEU A 109 -41.58 19.10 -32.12
CA LEU A 109 -40.69 20.25 -32.03
C LEU A 109 -40.48 20.90 -33.40
N ARG A 110 -40.89 22.16 -33.55
CA ARG A 110 -40.64 22.96 -34.76
C ARG A 110 -39.17 23.33 -34.95
N ASN A 111 -38.73 23.27 -36.21
CA ASN A 111 -37.38 23.68 -36.62
C ASN A 111 -37.36 24.76 -37.72
N ASP A 112 -38.54 25.32 -38.05
CA ASP A 112 -38.69 26.43 -39.02
C ASP A 112 -38.45 27.81 -38.42
N LEU A 113 -38.42 27.93 -37.08
CA LEU A 113 -38.21 29.19 -36.34
C LEU A 113 -36.88 29.22 -35.60
N GLY A 114 -36.31 30.41 -35.47
CA GLY A 114 -35.11 30.68 -34.67
C GLY A 114 -35.41 31.15 -33.24
N GLU A 115 -34.42 31.01 -32.36
CA GLU A 115 -34.52 31.47 -30.97
C GLU A 115 -34.85 32.97 -30.88
N GLY A 116 -35.96 33.28 -30.20
CA GLY A 116 -36.51 34.63 -30.05
C GLY A 116 -37.58 35.03 -31.08
N GLU A 117 -37.94 34.16 -32.02
CA GLU A 117 -39.09 34.38 -32.92
C GLU A 117 -40.42 33.98 -32.24
N LEU A 118 -41.51 34.67 -32.59
CA LEU A 118 -42.82 34.46 -31.95
C LEU A 118 -43.40 33.09 -32.33
N GLY A 119 -43.48 32.20 -31.35
CA GLY A 119 -43.93 30.81 -31.54
C GLY A 119 -42.78 29.82 -31.74
N PHE A 120 -41.53 30.22 -31.48
CA PHE A 120 -40.40 29.31 -31.27
C PHE A 120 -40.57 28.55 -29.95
N GLU A 121 -40.16 27.29 -29.96
CA GLU A 121 -40.28 26.31 -28.89
C GLU A 121 -38.92 25.62 -28.74
N GLN A 122 -38.41 25.56 -27.50
CA GLN A 122 -37.11 24.97 -27.19
C GLN A 122 -37.22 23.46 -26.93
N CYS A 123 -38.40 22.99 -26.53
CA CYS A 123 -38.76 21.59 -26.37
C CYS A 123 -40.30 21.43 -26.52
N ASP A 124 -40.78 20.22 -26.78
CA ASP A 124 -42.21 19.85 -26.72
C ASP A 124 -42.32 18.38 -26.32
N ASP A 125 -43.04 18.07 -25.24
CA ASP A 125 -43.20 16.73 -24.66
C ASP A 125 -44.58 16.09 -24.94
N GLY A 126 -45.42 16.75 -25.74
CA GLY A 126 -46.76 16.28 -26.07
C GLY A 126 -47.84 16.59 -25.05
N ASN A 127 -47.56 17.43 -24.03
CA ASN A 127 -48.60 17.92 -23.13
C ASN A 127 -48.33 19.34 -22.59
N ALA A 128 -49.02 19.72 -21.51
CA ALA A 128 -48.99 21.09 -20.96
C ALA A 128 -49.05 21.07 -19.43
N ALA A 129 -48.44 20.05 -18.84
CA ALA A 129 -48.02 20.08 -17.45
C ALA A 129 -46.81 21.02 -17.32
N ASP A 130 -46.48 21.37 -16.08
CA ASP A 130 -45.30 22.18 -15.76
C ASP A 130 -44.32 21.37 -14.89
N ASP A 131 -44.61 20.09 -14.63
CA ASP A 131 -43.85 19.17 -13.75
C ASP A 131 -43.19 17.99 -14.48
N ASP A 132 -43.11 18.05 -15.82
CA ASP A 132 -42.40 17.14 -16.70
C ASP A 132 -41.42 17.88 -17.65
N ASP A 133 -41.08 17.33 -18.81
CA ASP A 133 -39.85 17.72 -19.57
C ASP A 133 -39.92 19.14 -20.16
N CYS A 134 -41.13 19.66 -20.40
CA CYS A 134 -41.38 21.01 -20.91
C CYS A 134 -42.47 21.72 -20.12
N VAL A 135 -42.19 22.92 -19.61
CA VAL A 135 -43.27 23.78 -19.07
C VAL A 135 -44.20 24.23 -20.19
N ALA A 136 -45.45 24.60 -19.86
CA ALA A 136 -46.50 24.97 -20.83
C ALA A 136 -46.20 26.21 -21.73
N GLY A 137 -45.00 26.79 -21.62
CA GLY A 137 -44.44 27.77 -22.55
C GLY A 137 -43.45 27.21 -23.58
N CYS A 138 -43.24 25.89 -23.63
CA CYS A 138 -42.25 25.18 -24.46
C CYS A 138 -40.82 25.68 -24.27
N VAL A 139 -40.45 25.74 -22.99
CA VAL A 139 -39.09 25.92 -22.48
C VAL A 139 -38.79 24.68 -21.65
N PRO A 140 -37.58 24.09 -21.71
CA PRO A 140 -37.19 23.01 -20.82
C PRO A 140 -37.41 23.43 -19.36
N ALA A 141 -37.98 22.53 -18.55
CA ALA A 141 -37.96 22.69 -17.10
C ALA A 141 -36.52 22.85 -16.59
N ARG A 142 -36.30 23.62 -15.52
CA ARG A 142 -34.96 23.92 -15.02
C ARG A 142 -34.93 23.87 -13.50
N CYS A 143 -33.87 23.27 -12.98
CA CYS A 143 -33.54 23.42 -11.58
C CYS A 143 -33.42 24.90 -11.19
N GLY A 144 -34.06 25.29 -10.09
CA GLY A 144 -34.14 26.66 -9.62
C GLY A 144 -35.31 27.48 -10.18
N ASP A 145 -36.35 26.84 -10.75
CA ASP A 145 -37.54 27.54 -11.27
C ASP A 145 -38.72 27.60 -10.27
N GLY A 146 -38.63 26.86 -9.17
CA GLY A 146 -39.60 26.83 -8.07
C GLY A 146 -40.57 25.64 -8.13
N ILE A 147 -40.36 24.67 -9.03
CA ILE A 147 -41.28 23.56 -9.32
C ILE A 147 -40.59 22.20 -9.13
N LEU A 148 -40.58 21.70 -7.88
CA LEU A 148 -40.04 20.37 -7.54
C LEU A 148 -40.67 19.22 -8.36
N ARG A 149 -39.96 18.71 -9.39
CA ARG A 149 -40.43 17.59 -10.23
C ARG A 149 -40.10 16.23 -9.60
N THR A 150 -41.11 15.63 -8.97
CA THR A 150 -40.95 14.43 -8.15
C THR A 150 -40.47 13.22 -8.96
N GLY A 151 -39.21 12.81 -8.75
CA GLY A 151 -38.59 11.66 -9.42
C GLY A 151 -37.58 12.01 -10.52
N PHE A 152 -37.39 13.30 -10.81
CA PHE A 152 -36.27 13.80 -11.63
C PHE A 152 -35.27 14.63 -10.83
N GLU A 153 -35.74 15.29 -9.78
CA GLU A 153 -35.02 16.28 -8.99
C GLU A 153 -35.41 16.10 -7.52
N ALA A 154 -34.43 16.15 -6.63
CA ALA A 154 -34.61 15.81 -5.23
C ALA A 154 -35.09 17.00 -4.39
N CYS A 155 -34.66 18.21 -4.78
CA CYS A 155 -35.08 19.49 -4.26
C CYS A 155 -35.24 20.50 -5.43
N ASP A 156 -35.90 21.63 -5.15
CA ASP A 156 -35.85 22.88 -5.93
C ASP A 156 -36.25 23.99 -4.94
N ASP A 157 -35.49 25.08 -4.89
CA ASP A 157 -35.75 26.22 -3.99
C ASP A 157 -36.11 27.54 -4.71
N GLY A 158 -36.22 27.49 -6.04
CA GLY A 158 -36.57 28.62 -6.90
C GLY A 158 -35.43 29.58 -7.24
N ASN A 159 -34.15 29.17 -7.12
CA ASN A 159 -33.04 29.96 -7.67
C ASN A 159 -31.82 29.14 -8.16
N GLU A 160 -30.91 29.80 -8.91
CA GLU A 160 -29.69 29.21 -9.49
C GLU A 160 -28.46 29.44 -8.58
N VAL A 161 -28.63 29.32 -7.26
CA VAL A 161 -27.53 29.39 -6.28
C VAL A 161 -27.22 27.96 -5.80
N ASP A 162 -25.96 27.71 -5.44
CA ASP A 162 -25.49 26.37 -5.08
C ASP A 162 -25.36 26.15 -3.56
N ASP A 163 -25.20 27.23 -2.78
CA ASP A 163 -24.89 27.19 -1.35
C ASP A 163 -26.10 27.45 -0.42
N ASP A 164 -27.33 27.37 -0.96
CA ASP A 164 -28.59 27.51 -0.21
C ASP A 164 -29.47 26.25 -0.16
N GLY A 165 -30.74 26.31 -0.57
CA GLY A 165 -31.73 25.27 -0.22
C GLY A 165 -31.67 24.03 -1.10
N CYS A 166 -31.04 24.14 -2.26
CA CYS A 166 -30.84 23.09 -3.25
C CYS A 166 -29.64 23.45 -4.15
N SER A 167 -28.87 22.47 -4.62
CA SER A 167 -27.82 22.76 -5.62
C SER A 167 -28.45 23.09 -6.98
N ASN A 168 -27.74 23.80 -7.88
CA ASN A 168 -28.22 24.09 -9.23
C ASN A 168 -28.36 22.85 -10.15
N THR A 169 -27.95 21.68 -9.67
CA THR A 169 -28.15 20.37 -10.31
C THR A 169 -29.33 19.57 -9.72
N CYS A 170 -30.04 20.14 -8.75
CA CYS A 170 -31.20 19.57 -8.07
C CYS A 170 -30.90 18.27 -7.27
N ALA A 171 -29.67 18.15 -6.79
CA ALA A 171 -29.29 17.23 -5.72
C ALA A 171 -29.56 17.87 -4.35
N GLU A 172 -30.03 17.08 -3.38
CA GLU A 172 -30.11 17.53 -1.98
C GLU A 172 -28.70 17.90 -1.50
N PRO A 173 -28.51 19.08 -0.88
CA PRO A 173 -27.21 19.51 -0.38
C PRO A 173 -26.72 18.55 0.70
N GLY A 174 -25.48 18.08 0.57
CA GLY A 174 -24.91 17.20 1.58
C GLY A 174 -23.45 16.86 1.35
N CYS A 175 -22.74 16.74 2.46
CA CYS A 175 -21.30 16.52 2.50
C CYS A 175 -20.77 15.44 1.55
N GLY A 176 -19.77 15.84 0.77
CA GLY A 176 -19.12 15.06 -0.28
C GLY A 176 -19.68 15.33 -1.68
N ASP A 177 -20.39 16.44 -1.90
CA ASP A 177 -20.95 16.82 -3.22
C ASP A 177 -20.09 17.84 -4.01
N GLY A 178 -19.06 18.39 -3.37
CA GLY A 178 -18.12 19.36 -3.92
C GLY A 178 -18.52 20.83 -3.71
N ILE A 179 -19.60 21.09 -2.96
CA ILE A 179 -20.19 22.42 -2.78
C ILE A 179 -20.29 22.75 -1.29
N VAL A 180 -19.36 23.55 -0.77
CA VAL A 180 -19.37 23.96 0.65
C VAL A 180 -20.61 24.80 0.98
N GLN A 181 -21.58 24.20 1.67
CA GLN A 181 -22.83 24.87 2.05
C GLN A 181 -22.69 25.70 3.34
N ALA A 182 -23.69 26.52 3.66
CA ALA A 182 -23.63 27.49 4.76
C ALA A 182 -23.40 26.92 6.18
N GLU A 183 -23.57 25.61 6.37
CA GLU A 183 -23.38 24.89 7.64
C GLU A 183 -22.12 23.99 7.65
N GLU A 184 -21.37 23.97 6.56
CA GLU A 184 -20.18 23.14 6.36
C GLU A 184 -18.88 23.94 6.54
N ALA A 185 -17.82 23.27 7.02
CA ALA A 185 -16.50 23.88 7.18
C ALA A 185 -15.57 23.63 5.96
N CYS A 186 -15.88 22.61 5.17
CA CYS A 186 -15.22 22.17 3.96
C CYS A 186 -16.18 21.24 3.19
N ASP A 187 -15.84 20.96 1.93
CA ASP A 187 -16.35 19.85 1.12
C ASP A 187 -15.29 19.64 0.00
N ASP A 188 -14.89 18.39 -0.26
CA ASP A 188 -13.94 17.99 -1.30
C ASP A 188 -14.49 16.93 -2.27
N GLY A 189 -15.82 16.78 -2.34
CA GLY A 189 -16.52 16.03 -3.38
C GLY A 189 -16.41 14.51 -3.28
N ASN A 190 -16.10 13.97 -2.11
CA ASN A 190 -16.01 12.54 -1.88
C ASN A 190 -16.41 12.13 -0.43
N GLN A 191 -16.29 10.84 -0.07
CA GLN A 191 -16.66 10.31 1.24
C GLN A 191 -15.53 9.57 1.98
N ASP A 192 -14.28 9.79 1.57
CA ASP A 192 -13.14 9.46 2.42
C ASP A 192 -13.19 10.32 3.70
N ASN A 193 -12.46 9.91 4.72
CA ASN A 193 -12.20 10.72 5.91
C ASN A 193 -10.70 11.03 6.09
N ARG A 194 -9.85 10.49 5.22
CA ARG A 194 -8.38 10.58 5.31
C ARG A 194 -7.79 11.74 4.52
N ASP A 195 -8.59 12.53 3.83
CA ASP A 195 -8.13 13.64 2.99
C ASP A 195 -8.34 15.01 3.68
N GLY A 196 -8.92 16.00 3.01
CA GLY A 196 -9.08 17.36 3.53
C GLY A 196 -10.32 17.56 4.40
N CYS A 197 -11.39 16.86 4.04
CA CYS A 197 -12.69 17.03 4.61
C CYS A 197 -13.29 15.68 5.00
N ARG A 198 -13.74 15.59 6.24
CA ARG A 198 -14.43 14.38 6.69
C ARG A 198 -15.82 14.33 6.09
N ASN A 199 -16.40 13.14 5.95
CA ASN A 199 -17.74 12.91 5.42
C ASN A 199 -18.92 13.45 6.28
N ASN A 200 -18.61 14.25 7.30
CA ASN A 200 -19.54 15.07 8.08
C ASN A 200 -19.18 16.57 8.04
N CYS A 201 -18.42 16.98 7.02
CA CYS A 201 -18.05 18.33 6.59
C CYS A 201 -17.47 19.23 7.68
N ILE A 202 -16.63 18.58 8.50
CA ILE A 202 -15.63 19.22 9.34
C ILE A 202 -14.25 18.97 8.74
N VAL A 203 -13.41 20.01 8.76
CA VAL A 203 -12.00 19.91 8.34
C VAL A 203 -11.32 18.84 9.18
N ALA A 204 -10.57 17.95 8.54
CA ALA A 204 -9.73 16.98 9.25
C ALA A 204 -8.61 17.72 10.00
N THR A 205 -8.46 17.42 11.29
CA THR A 205 -7.54 18.10 12.20
C THR A 205 -6.91 17.14 13.19
N CYS A 206 -5.59 17.05 13.17
CA CYS A 206 -4.76 16.42 14.20
C CYS A 206 -5.39 16.30 15.60
N GLY A 207 -5.39 15.07 16.12
CA GLY A 207 -5.98 14.66 17.39
C GLY A 207 -7.44 14.23 17.27
N ASP A 208 -7.91 13.86 16.07
CA ASP A 208 -9.33 13.60 15.78
C ASP A 208 -9.68 12.14 15.45
N GLY A 209 -8.67 11.27 15.41
CA GLY A 209 -8.75 9.82 15.34
C GLY A 209 -8.58 9.25 13.94
N ILE A 210 -8.25 10.09 12.94
CA ILE A 210 -8.15 9.67 11.53
C ILE A 210 -6.89 10.28 10.91
N LEU A 211 -5.92 9.41 10.61
CA LEU A 211 -4.67 9.80 9.96
C LEU A 211 -4.95 10.33 8.54
N ARG A 212 -4.46 11.55 8.26
CA ARG A 212 -4.53 12.12 6.92
C ARG A 212 -3.50 11.51 5.95
N GLU A 213 -3.99 11.02 4.83
CA GLU A 213 -3.22 10.44 3.72
C GLU A 213 -3.21 11.41 2.52
N GLY A 214 -2.17 11.33 1.67
CA GLY A 214 -2.06 12.17 0.47
C GLY A 214 -1.26 13.48 0.59
N LEU A 215 -0.84 13.87 1.80
CA LEU A 215 0.14 14.96 2.00
C LEU A 215 1.55 14.41 2.27
N GLN A 216 2.59 15.15 1.88
CA GLN A 216 3.99 14.78 2.12
C GLN A 216 4.58 15.48 3.35
N ALA A 217 5.61 14.87 3.94
CA ALA A 217 6.30 15.41 5.12
C ALA A 217 6.85 16.82 4.87
N GLY A 218 6.33 17.80 5.62
CA GLY A 218 6.66 19.23 5.47
C GLY A 218 5.60 20.07 4.76
N GLU A 219 4.54 19.47 4.24
CA GLU A 219 3.37 20.20 3.73
C GLU A 219 2.44 20.66 4.86
N THR A 220 1.74 21.77 4.66
CA THR A 220 0.87 22.35 5.71
C THR A 220 -0.35 21.47 5.94
N GLY A 221 -0.47 20.88 7.14
CA GLY A 221 -1.52 19.93 7.49
C GLY A 221 -1.15 18.46 7.24
N TYR A 222 0.11 18.17 6.94
CA TYR A 222 0.65 16.80 7.01
C TYR A 222 0.63 16.28 8.44
N GLU A 223 0.21 15.02 8.61
CA GLU A 223 0.13 14.32 9.88
C GLU A 223 0.95 13.04 9.77
N ALA A 224 1.92 12.84 10.67
CA ALA A 224 2.73 11.63 10.67
C ALA A 224 1.98 10.46 11.36
N CYS A 225 1.12 10.78 12.32
CA CYS A 225 0.27 9.90 13.09
C CYS A 225 -1.02 10.66 13.50
N ASP A 226 -2.02 9.95 13.99
CA ASP A 226 -3.13 10.50 14.79
C ASP A 226 -3.62 9.37 15.72
N ASP A 227 -3.88 9.66 17.00
CA ASP A 227 -4.42 8.70 17.97
C ASP A 227 -5.74 9.14 18.65
N GLY A 228 -6.37 10.18 18.11
CA GLY A 228 -7.69 10.66 18.54
C GLY A 228 -7.70 11.52 19.79
N ASN A 229 -6.54 12.07 20.18
CA ASN A 229 -6.48 12.97 21.32
C ASN A 229 -5.34 14.02 21.24
N ASN A 230 -5.22 14.86 22.27
CA ASN A 230 -4.26 15.98 22.33
C ASN A 230 -3.39 15.89 23.60
N ILE A 231 -2.94 14.68 23.92
CA ILE A 231 -1.87 14.42 24.88
C ILE A 231 -0.58 14.31 24.05
N ASP A 232 0.56 14.74 24.59
CA ASP A 232 1.81 14.67 23.84
C ASP A 232 2.60 13.40 24.20
N GLU A 233 2.38 12.85 25.41
CA GLU A 233 3.10 11.70 25.97
C GLU A 233 2.55 10.31 25.55
N ASP A 234 1.60 10.23 24.60
CA ASP A 234 1.08 8.96 24.05
C ASP A 234 1.44 8.73 22.56
N ALA A 235 0.59 8.05 21.79
CA ALA A 235 1.04 7.40 20.54
C ALA A 235 1.33 8.41 19.42
N CYS A 236 0.76 9.61 19.52
CA CYS A 236 1.02 10.74 18.65
C CYS A 236 1.00 12.03 19.47
N LYS A 237 1.72 13.07 19.04
CA LYS A 237 1.64 14.39 19.70
C LYS A 237 0.43 15.19 19.22
N SER A 238 0.10 16.24 19.97
CA SER A 238 -0.93 17.23 19.58
C SER A 238 -0.58 18.11 18.36
N ASP A 239 0.63 17.95 17.79
CA ASP A 239 1.02 18.52 16.48
C ASP A 239 1.10 17.46 15.36
N CYS A 240 0.73 16.22 15.66
CA CYS A 240 0.75 15.05 14.81
C CYS A 240 2.13 14.68 14.23
N SER A 241 3.20 15.14 14.90
CA SER A 241 4.48 14.46 14.84
C SER A 241 4.46 13.21 15.74
N ARG A 242 5.28 12.22 15.38
CA ARG A 242 5.59 11.11 16.30
C ARG A 242 6.49 11.62 17.43
N ASN A 243 6.40 11.00 18.59
CA ASN A 243 7.45 11.10 19.61
C ASN A 243 8.77 10.54 19.06
N VAL A 244 9.84 11.32 19.21
CA VAL A 244 11.18 11.04 18.70
C VAL A 244 12.18 11.55 19.71
N CYS A 245 12.98 10.63 20.23
CA CYS A 245 14.04 10.93 21.17
C CYS A 245 14.83 12.23 20.91
N GLY A 246 14.85 13.10 21.92
CA GLY A 246 15.47 14.41 21.90
C GLY A 246 14.52 15.55 21.53
N ASP A 247 13.19 15.34 21.58
CA ASP A 247 12.18 16.37 21.25
C ASP A 247 11.61 17.13 22.47
N GLY A 248 11.87 16.64 23.68
CA GLY A 248 11.49 17.21 24.97
C GLY A 248 10.24 16.58 25.60
N ILE A 249 9.67 15.55 24.98
CA ILE A 249 8.40 14.93 25.37
C ILE A 249 8.59 13.40 25.48
N PRO A 250 8.60 12.82 26.70
CA PRO A 250 8.81 11.39 26.87
C PRO A 250 7.64 10.55 26.32
N GLY A 251 7.84 9.88 25.18
CA GLY A 251 6.82 9.11 24.49
C GLY A 251 6.72 7.62 24.87
N PRO A 252 5.78 6.87 24.25
CA PRO A 252 5.56 5.45 24.54
C PRO A 252 6.75 4.55 24.16
N GLY A 253 7.50 4.12 25.19
CA GLY A 253 8.67 3.25 25.04
C GLY A 253 9.98 3.96 25.39
N GLU A 254 9.93 5.29 25.49
CA GLU A 254 11.00 6.13 26.00
C GLU A 254 10.88 6.20 27.53
N GLY A 255 12.01 6.05 28.23
CA GLY A 255 12.04 6.14 29.70
C GLY A 255 12.38 7.54 30.21
N CYS A 256 12.83 8.42 29.33
CA CYS A 256 13.09 9.84 29.52
C CYS A 256 13.15 10.51 28.13
N ASP A 257 13.02 11.84 28.11
CA ASP A 257 13.43 12.73 27.02
C ASP A 257 13.72 14.10 27.66
N ASP A 258 14.84 14.74 27.31
CA ASP A 258 15.22 16.08 27.79
C ASP A 258 15.50 17.11 26.67
N GLY A 259 15.01 16.84 25.46
CA GLY A 259 14.95 17.82 24.36
C GLY A 259 16.23 17.98 23.57
N ASN A 260 17.10 16.97 23.61
CA ASN A 260 18.31 16.90 22.80
C ASN A 260 18.84 15.46 22.64
N GLU A 261 19.81 15.24 21.75
CA GLU A 261 20.46 13.93 21.50
C GLU A 261 21.87 13.83 22.14
N ASP A 262 22.21 14.63 23.16
CA ASP A 262 23.53 14.58 23.80
C ASP A 262 23.66 13.38 24.74
N ALA A 263 24.40 12.38 24.26
CA ALA A 263 24.76 11.17 24.99
C ALA A 263 25.46 11.38 26.35
N SER A 264 25.77 12.61 26.78
CA SER A 264 26.47 12.91 28.03
C SER A 264 25.60 13.49 29.17
N ASP A 265 24.28 13.61 28.98
CA ASP A 265 23.36 14.10 30.00
C ASP A 265 22.50 12.99 30.67
N SER A 266 21.37 13.35 31.27
CA SER A 266 20.52 12.40 31.99
C SER A 266 19.73 11.43 31.12
N CYS A 267 19.75 11.57 29.79
CA CYS A 267 18.86 10.82 28.90
C CYS A 267 19.52 10.28 27.61
N HIS A 268 20.38 9.28 27.77
CA HIS A 268 21.05 8.62 26.64
C HIS A 268 20.11 7.67 25.86
N ASN A 269 19.88 7.95 24.57
CA ASN A 269 19.02 7.16 23.67
C ASN A 269 17.62 6.88 24.27
N CYS A 270 17.04 7.89 24.91
CA CYS A 270 15.72 7.87 25.56
C CYS A 270 15.50 6.73 26.55
N ARG A 271 16.58 6.41 27.25
CA ARG A 271 16.60 5.53 28.40
C ARG A 271 17.27 6.30 29.53
N PRO A 272 16.69 6.31 30.75
CA PRO A 272 17.34 6.93 31.90
C PRO A 272 18.74 6.34 32.02
N THR A 273 19.74 7.20 32.01
CA THR A 273 21.11 6.78 32.29
C THR A 273 21.20 6.25 33.71
N GLY A 274 22.14 5.35 33.96
CA GLY A 274 22.19 4.74 35.26
C GLY A 274 23.27 3.70 35.41
N CYS A 275 24.32 4.15 36.11
CA CYS A 275 25.42 3.41 36.67
C CYS A 275 25.81 2.09 36.00
N GLY A 276 26.94 2.13 35.33
CA GLY A 276 27.58 1.03 34.62
C GLY A 276 27.40 1.07 33.11
N ASP A 277 27.27 2.25 32.52
CA ASP A 277 27.20 2.44 31.06
C ASP A 277 28.45 3.09 30.44
N GLY A 278 29.37 3.58 31.28
CA GLY A 278 30.70 4.08 30.91
C GLY A 278 30.78 5.60 30.82
N ILE A 279 29.71 6.31 31.21
CA ILE A 279 29.60 7.77 31.11
C ILE A 279 29.19 8.32 32.48
N VAL A 280 29.91 9.33 32.99
CA VAL A 280 29.63 9.92 34.30
C VAL A 280 28.59 11.04 34.17
N HIS A 281 27.34 10.79 34.56
CA HIS A 281 26.25 11.74 34.39
C HIS A 281 26.08 12.71 35.58
N GLN A 282 25.19 13.69 35.42
CA GLN A 282 24.97 14.74 36.43
C GLN A 282 24.32 14.22 37.72
N GLY A 283 25.15 13.80 38.68
CA GLY A 283 24.74 13.32 40.00
C GLY A 283 25.48 12.05 40.43
N GLU A 284 26.04 11.35 39.45
CA GLU A 284 26.97 10.24 39.64
C GLU A 284 28.34 10.80 40.05
N GLN A 285 29.08 10.06 40.88
CA GLN A 285 30.42 10.47 41.33
C GLN A 285 31.55 9.76 40.58
N CYS A 286 31.19 8.71 39.85
CA CYS A 286 32.00 7.81 39.03
C CYS A 286 31.03 7.03 38.11
N ASP A 287 31.55 6.43 37.05
CA ASP A 287 30.95 5.35 36.25
C ASP A 287 32.10 4.73 35.44
N ASP A 288 32.31 3.42 35.55
CA ASP A 288 33.37 2.66 34.89
C ASP A 288 32.83 1.56 33.95
N GLY A 289 31.61 1.74 33.46
CA GLY A 289 31.02 0.89 32.41
C GLY A 289 30.60 -0.49 32.88
N ASN A 290 30.48 -0.70 34.19
CA ASN A 290 30.06 -1.96 34.75
C ASN A 290 29.29 -1.80 36.09
N ARG A 291 28.91 -2.91 36.74
CA ARG A 291 28.12 -2.92 38.00
C ARG A 291 28.73 -3.82 39.07
N PHE A 292 30.04 -3.94 39.10
CA PHE A 292 30.78 -4.70 40.11
C PHE A 292 31.14 -3.75 41.26
N ASP A 293 30.57 -3.98 42.45
CA ASP A 293 30.87 -3.12 43.61
C ASP A 293 32.35 -3.22 44.08
N GLU A 294 33.14 -4.15 43.55
CA GLU A 294 34.51 -4.49 43.99
C GLU A 294 35.60 -3.67 43.25
N ASP A 295 35.24 -2.62 42.51
CA ASP A 295 36.17 -1.76 41.77
C ASP A 295 36.07 -0.26 42.16
N SER A 296 36.34 0.65 41.21
CA SER A 296 36.35 2.09 41.47
C SER A 296 34.96 2.69 41.74
N CYS A 297 33.90 2.06 41.23
CA CYS A 297 32.57 2.61 41.28
C CYS A 297 31.53 1.58 41.73
N LEU A 298 30.90 1.84 42.88
CA LEU A 298 29.80 1.02 43.35
C LEU A 298 28.64 1.07 42.35
N SER A 299 27.84 0.02 42.27
CA SER A 299 26.65 -0.10 41.40
C SER A 299 25.52 0.93 41.67
N ASN A 300 25.74 1.87 42.59
CA ASN A 300 24.90 3.03 42.91
C ASN A 300 25.56 4.38 42.55
N CYS A 301 26.70 4.36 41.86
CA CYS A 301 27.50 5.49 41.39
C CYS A 301 28.01 6.44 42.48
N ALA A 302 28.31 5.87 43.64
CA ALA A 302 29.24 6.42 44.60
C ALA A 302 30.61 5.77 44.44
N ASN A 303 31.68 6.57 44.64
CA ASN A 303 33.04 6.02 44.73
C ASN A 303 33.11 5.02 45.89
N ALA A 304 33.65 3.83 45.63
CA ALA A 304 33.96 2.85 46.66
C ALA A 304 35.01 3.43 47.64
N ARG A 305 34.82 3.18 48.94
CA ARG A 305 35.68 3.74 49.99
C ARG A 305 35.72 2.89 51.26
N CYS A 306 36.88 2.92 51.89
CA CYS A 306 37.11 2.40 53.22
C CYS A 306 35.99 2.71 54.25
N GLY A 307 35.48 1.65 54.86
CA GLY A 307 34.41 1.62 55.85
C GLY A 307 33.00 1.54 55.26
N ASP A 308 32.83 1.26 53.96
CA ASP A 308 31.52 1.10 53.33
C ASP A 308 31.00 -0.35 53.28
N GLY A 309 31.88 -1.33 53.55
CA GLY A 309 31.55 -2.75 53.63
C GLY A 309 31.89 -3.55 52.37
N VAL A 310 32.53 -2.93 51.37
CA VAL A 310 33.03 -3.60 50.16
C VAL A 310 34.55 -3.45 50.11
N ILE A 311 35.25 -4.49 49.66
CA ILE A 311 36.72 -4.47 49.51
C ILE A 311 37.03 -4.30 48.03
N ARG A 312 37.71 -3.21 47.68
CA ARG A 312 38.25 -3.01 46.33
C ARG A 312 39.31 -4.05 45.97
N GLN A 313 39.12 -4.71 44.83
CA GLN A 313 40.00 -5.75 44.28
C GLN A 313 40.63 -5.35 42.94
N ASP A 314 40.31 -4.16 42.42
CA ASP A 314 40.82 -3.63 41.15
C ASP A 314 42.15 -2.87 41.27
N LEU A 315 42.54 -2.47 42.48
CA LEU A 315 43.77 -1.74 42.79
C LEU A 315 44.91 -2.66 43.23
N GLU A 316 46.15 -2.22 43.00
CA GLU A 316 47.35 -2.88 43.51
C GLU A 316 47.69 -2.34 44.92
N PRO A 317 48.41 -3.09 45.78
CA PRO A 317 48.61 -2.75 47.19
C PRO A 317 49.26 -1.39 47.51
N GLU A 318 49.92 -0.81 46.50
CA GLU A 318 50.61 0.48 46.55
C GLU A 318 49.69 1.70 46.36
N ASP A 319 48.46 1.52 45.86
CA ASP A 319 47.53 2.63 45.62
C ASP A 319 47.04 3.26 46.94
N ASP A 320 46.94 4.59 46.97
CA ASP A 320 46.45 5.36 48.13
C ASP A 320 45.00 5.00 48.52
N LEU A 321 44.25 4.37 47.61
CA LEU A 321 42.87 3.93 47.77
C LEU A 321 42.74 2.39 47.89
N PHE A 322 43.85 1.66 47.96
CA PHE A 322 43.83 0.20 48.15
C PHE A 322 43.41 -0.17 49.57
N GLU A 323 42.58 -1.20 49.67
CA GLU A 323 42.00 -1.71 50.90
C GLU A 323 42.51 -3.14 51.17
N ASP A 324 43.42 -3.29 52.15
CA ASP A 324 43.85 -4.62 52.63
C ASP A 324 42.68 -5.37 53.33
N CYS A 325 41.65 -4.63 53.76
CA CYS A 325 40.44 -5.11 54.43
C CYS A 325 39.37 -4.01 54.45
N ASP A 326 38.09 -4.40 54.53
CA ASP A 326 36.98 -3.50 54.90
C ASP A 326 36.03 -4.29 55.82
N ASP A 327 35.65 -3.71 56.96
CA ASP A 327 34.79 -4.33 57.97
C ASP A 327 33.46 -3.58 58.18
N GLY A 328 33.13 -2.67 57.26
CA GLY A 328 31.94 -1.83 57.25
C GLY A 328 31.89 -0.78 58.35
N ASN A 329 33.02 -0.46 58.98
CA ASN A 329 33.08 0.61 59.99
C ASN A 329 34.44 1.34 60.01
N GLY A 330 34.78 1.96 61.15
CA GLY A 330 35.93 2.86 61.29
C GLY A 330 36.53 2.76 62.68
N VAL A 331 36.74 1.53 63.14
CA VAL A 331 37.38 1.17 64.41
C VAL A 331 38.83 0.74 64.12
N ASN A 332 39.70 0.85 65.12
CA ASN A 332 41.15 0.70 64.95
C ASN A 332 41.78 -0.42 65.79
N ASP A 333 40.99 -1.14 66.60
CA ASP A 333 41.48 -2.13 67.56
C ASP A 333 41.05 -3.58 67.26
N ASP A 334 40.58 -3.85 66.04
CA ASP A 334 40.30 -5.20 65.54
C ASP A 334 41.20 -5.60 64.35
N GLY A 335 40.65 -6.31 63.35
CA GLY A 335 41.42 -6.85 62.23
C GLY A 335 41.73 -5.80 61.16
N CYS A 336 40.95 -4.71 61.10
CA CYS A 336 41.11 -3.64 60.15
C CYS A 336 41.30 -2.30 60.87
N THR A 337 41.95 -1.35 60.21
CA THR A 337 42.09 0.03 60.70
C THR A 337 41.07 0.94 60.02
N ASP A 338 40.86 2.14 60.57
CA ASP A 338 40.01 3.18 59.95
C ASP A 338 40.58 3.79 58.65
N GLN A 339 41.71 3.25 58.18
CA GLN A 339 42.33 3.50 56.88
C GLN A 339 42.39 2.23 56.01
N CYS A 340 41.64 1.18 56.36
CA CYS A 340 41.53 -0.08 55.63
C CYS A 340 42.86 -0.80 55.36
N ARG A 341 43.79 -0.64 56.30
CA ARG A 341 45.07 -1.36 56.36
C ARG A 341 45.05 -2.41 57.47
N LEU A 342 45.65 -3.56 57.21
CA LEU A 342 45.87 -4.59 58.21
C LEU A 342 46.80 -4.07 59.33
N ALA A 343 46.43 -4.32 60.59
CA ALA A 343 47.13 -3.75 61.73
C ALA A 343 48.57 -4.31 61.91
N GLN A 344 49.57 -3.44 62.04
CA GLN A 344 51.00 -3.77 61.87
C GLN A 344 51.81 -3.94 63.17
N CYS A 345 53.01 -4.52 63.04
CA CYS A 345 54.06 -4.64 64.05
C CYS A 345 54.73 -3.29 64.42
N GLY A 346 55.26 -3.17 65.64
CA GLY A 346 56.06 -2.02 66.12
C GLY A 346 55.23 -0.83 66.62
N ASP A 347 53.96 -1.06 66.99
CA ASP A 347 53.03 -0.03 67.48
C ASP A 347 52.98 0.06 69.03
N GLY A 348 53.65 -0.87 69.72
CA GLY A 348 53.68 -0.99 71.18
C GLY A 348 52.59 -1.87 71.77
N VAL A 349 51.85 -2.61 70.96
CA VAL A 349 50.69 -3.41 71.37
C VAL A 349 50.84 -4.86 70.91
N VAL A 350 51.60 -5.68 71.65
CA VAL A 350 51.74 -7.12 71.38
C VAL A 350 50.36 -7.83 71.34
N ARG A 351 49.87 -8.15 70.13
CA ARG A 351 48.58 -8.78 69.84
C ARG A 351 48.70 -10.29 69.90
N ALA A 352 48.03 -10.87 70.90
CA ALA A 352 48.18 -12.28 71.26
C ALA A 352 47.71 -13.25 70.16
N GLY A 353 48.68 -13.82 69.43
CA GLY A 353 48.46 -14.81 68.38
C GLY A 353 48.79 -14.33 66.97
N VAL A 354 49.16 -13.05 66.80
CA VAL A 354 49.55 -12.47 65.50
C VAL A 354 51.07 -12.25 65.43
N GLU A 355 51.73 -11.82 66.51
CA GLU A 355 53.17 -11.51 66.49
C GLU A 355 53.98 -12.07 67.68
N GLY A 356 55.31 -12.10 67.53
CA GLY A 356 56.24 -12.77 68.46
C GLY A 356 56.95 -11.86 69.47
N CYS A 357 57.25 -10.62 69.09
CA CYS A 357 57.74 -9.54 69.93
C CYS A 357 57.29 -8.20 69.34
N ASP A 358 57.04 -7.19 70.18
CA ASP A 358 56.88 -5.78 69.79
C ASP A 358 57.45 -4.97 70.96
N ASP A 359 58.42 -4.10 70.68
CA ASP A 359 59.11 -3.25 71.66
C ASP A 359 58.77 -1.76 71.50
N GLY A 360 57.59 -1.46 70.93
CA GLY A 360 57.01 -0.12 70.85
C GLY A 360 57.72 0.84 69.92
N ASN A 361 58.50 0.28 68.99
CA ASN A 361 59.24 1.01 67.99
C ASN A 361 59.50 0.10 66.78
N ARG A 362 60.18 0.64 65.76
CA ARG A 362 60.55 -0.07 64.52
C ARG A 362 62.05 0.09 64.23
N ILE A 363 62.87 -0.05 65.27
CA ILE A 363 64.33 0.02 65.21
C ILE A 363 64.83 -1.41 65.12
N ASP A 364 65.42 -1.75 63.99
CA ASP A 364 65.77 -3.13 63.69
C ASP A 364 67.04 -3.66 64.39
N ASP A 365 67.91 -2.76 64.86
CA ASP A 365 69.20 -3.11 65.47
C ASP A 365 69.15 -3.30 67.00
N ASP A 366 67.95 -3.35 67.60
CA ASP A 366 67.77 -3.52 69.06
C ASP A 366 67.09 -4.84 69.52
N GLY A 367 65.87 -4.83 70.05
CA GLY A 367 65.25 -5.94 70.78
C GLY A 367 64.47 -6.92 69.91
N CYS A 368 63.86 -6.41 68.84
CA CYS A 368 62.98 -7.11 67.92
C CYS A 368 63.12 -6.44 66.54
N SER A 369 63.13 -7.20 65.44
CA SER A 369 63.07 -6.59 64.11
C SER A 369 61.66 -6.03 63.84
N ASN A 370 61.56 -5.05 62.94
CA ASN A 370 60.30 -4.41 62.51
C ASN A 370 59.25 -5.39 61.91
N THR A 371 59.67 -6.61 61.61
CA THR A 371 58.85 -7.77 61.17
C THR A 371 58.38 -8.65 62.33
N CYS A 372 58.60 -8.22 63.58
CA CYS A 372 58.28 -8.95 64.81
C CYS A 372 59.08 -10.26 64.97
N LEU A 373 60.37 -10.25 64.56
CA LEU A 373 61.32 -11.38 64.54
C LEU A 373 62.66 -11.03 65.25
N LEU A 374 63.72 -11.85 65.05
CA LEU A 374 65.04 -11.72 65.68
C LEU A 374 66.19 -11.65 64.63
N PRO A 375 67.25 -10.83 64.81
CA PRO A 375 68.20 -10.34 63.76
C PRO A 375 69.35 -11.27 63.27
N ARG A 376 69.96 -10.97 62.08
CA ARG A 376 71.02 -11.73 61.34
C ARG A 376 71.70 -11.00 60.11
N CYS A 377 73.04 -10.89 59.96
CA CYS A 377 73.68 -10.32 58.70
C CYS A 377 73.10 -10.94 57.40
N GLY A 378 72.79 -10.07 56.44
CA GLY A 378 71.91 -10.28 55.28
C GLY A 378 70.44 -9.89 55.50
N ASP A 379 70.14 -8.99 56.44
CA ASP A 379 68.77 -8.52 56.77
C ASP A 379 68.58 -6.99 56.74
N MET A 380 69.52 -6.24 56.15
CA MET A 380 69.56 -4.77 55.94
C MET A 380 70.01 -3.97 57.16
N ILE A 381 70.48 -4.68 58.19
CA ILE A 381 70.63 -4.12 59.53
C ILE A 381 72.06 -4.40 59.99
N VAL A 382 72.96 -3.44 59.79
CA VAL A 382 74.38 -3.55 60.18
C VAL A 382 74.50 -3.74 61.69
N GLN A 383 74.61 -4.99 62.13
CA GLN A 383 74.70 -5.38 63.52
C GLN A 383 76.12 -5.15 64.06
N ALA A 384 76.26 -5.25 65.39
CA ALA A 384 77.50 -4.96 66.10
C ALA A 384 78.62 -6.00 65.83
N GLY A 385 79.22 -5.95 64.64
CA GLY A 385 80.27 -6.87 64.17
C GLY A 385 80.56 -6.79 62.66
N GLU A 386 79.64 -6.24 61.86
CA GLU A 386 79.77 -6.12 60.41
C GLU A 386 80.46 -4.82 59.96
N HIS A 387 81.03 -4.81 58.75
CA HIS A 387 81.64 -3.62 58.14
C HIS A 387 80.69 -2.93 57.15
N CYS A 388 79.80 -3.70 56.54
CA CYS A 388 78.65 -3.29 55.76
C CYS A 388 77.64 -4.45 55.79
N ASP A 389 76.36 -4.15 55.63
CA ASP A 389 75.25 -5.09 55.44
C ASP A 389 74.30 -4.38 54.48
N ASP A 390 74.29 -4.84 53.23
CA ASP A 390 73.39 -4.40 52.15
C ASP A 390 71.98 -5.03 52.29
N GLY A 391 71.86 -6.01 53.19
CA GLY A 391 70.65 -6.78 53.44
C GLY A 391 70.11 -7.58 52.29
N ASN A 392 70.99 -7.91 51.36
CA ASN A 392 70.75 -8.91 50.35
C ASN A 392 71.79 -10.04 50.55
N GLY A 393 71.89 -10.92 49.55
CA GLY A 393 72.91 -11.97 49.49
C GLY A 393 73.81 -11.83 48.28
N ASP A 394 73.84 -10.64 47.69
CA ASP A 394 74.49 -10.30 46.45
C ASP A 394 75.99 -10.01 46.67
N ASP A 395 76.74 -9.97 45.57
CA ASP A 395 78.16 -9.61 45.53
C ASP A 395 78.40 -8.41 44.60
N ASP A 396 77.36 -7.94 43.88
CA ASP A 396 77.43 -6.98 42.77
C ASP A 396 77.30 -5.48 43.15
N ASP A 397 77.32 -5.16 44.45
CA ASP A 397 77.17 -3.79 44.95
C ASP A 397 78.37 -3.29 45.79
N ALA A 398 78.16 -2.22 46.57
CA ALA A 398 79.18 -1.65 47.43
C ALA A 398 79.63 -2.59 48.55
N CYS A 399 78.76 -3.52 48.95
CA CYS A 399 78.99 -4.57 49.92
C CYS A 399 78.82 -5.94 49.25
N ARG A 400 79.12 -6.99 50.02
CA ARG A 400 79.09 -8.39 49.60
C ARG A 400 78.51 -9.17 50.74
N ASN A 401 77.74 -10.21 50.44
CA ASN A 401 77.15 -11.22 51.33
C ASN A 401 78.00 -11.87 52.46
N ASN A 402 79.28 -11.50 52.60
CA ASN A 402 80.12 -11.78 53.77
C ASN A 402 80.41 -10.52 54.61
N CYS A 403 79.61 -9.48 54.39
CA CYS A 403 79.60 -8.18 55.03
C CYS A 403 80.95 -7.40 54.81
N ARG A 404 81.38 -7.18 53.51
CA ARG A 404 82.64 -6.48 53.01
C ARG A 404 82.56 -5.79 51.60
N GLU A 405 83.49 -4.86 51.25
CA GLU A 405 83.48 -3.95 50.04
C GLU A 405 84.10 -4.44 48.66
N ALA A 406 83.68 -3.86 47.50
CA ALA A 406 84.04 -4.21 46.07
C ALA A 406 84.78 -3.12 45.19
N ARG A 407 85.38 -3.46 43.99
CA ARG A 407 86.29 -2.58 43.15
C ARG A 407 86.50 -2.95 41.62
N CYS A 408 86.35 -2.00 40.65
CA CYS A 408 86.79 -2.09 39.21
C CYS A 408 88.10 -2.90 39.02
N GLY A 409 88.03 -3.95 38.18
CA GLY A 409 89.02 -5.00 37.92
C GLY A 409 88.83 -6.29 38.73
N ASP A 410 87.77 -6.41 39.55
CA ASP A 410 87.51 -7.61 40.37
C ASP A 410 86.47 -8.59 39.77
N GLY A 411 85.98 -8.29 38.56
CA GLY A 411 85.08 -9.15 37.78
C GLY A 411 83.60 -8.93 38.05
N VAL A 412 83.29 -7.83 38.74
CA VAL A 412 81.95 -7.48 39.21
C VAL A 412 81.73 -6.00 38.91
N THR A 413 80.74 -5.68 38.06
CA THR A 413 80.41 -4.30 37.73
C THR A 413 79.61 -3.64 38.85
N ARG A 414 80.04 -2.45 39.28
CA ARG A 414 79.31 -1.57 40.21
C ARG A 414 78.06 -0.98 39.56
N ARG A 415 77.00 -1.79 39.51
CA ARG A 415 75.70 -1.45 38.91
C ARG A 415 74.86 -0.48 39.76
N ASP A 416 75.34 -0.10 40.94
CA ASP A 416 74.74 0.89 41.84
C ASP A 416 75.07 2.36 41.49
N LEU A 417 75.97 2.61 40.53
CA LEU A 417 76.43 3.95 40.15
C LEU A 417 75.95 4.37 38.74
N LEU A 418 75.87 5.69 38.51
CA LEU A 418 75.44 6.29 37.23
C LEU A 418 76.61 6.85 36.40
N GLN A 419 76.42 6.89 35.07
CA GLN A 419 77.44 7.28 34.12
C GLN A 419 77.94 8.72 34.34
N GLY A 420 79.18 8.83 34.81
CA GLY A 420 79.86 10.11 35.10
C GLY A 420 80.11 10.39 36.59
N GLU A 421 79.64 9.54 37.50
CA GLU A 421 79.95 9.60 38.93
C GLU A 421 81.37 9.07 39.25
N ASP A 422 82.02 9.60 40.29
CA ASP A 422 83.36 9.18 40.73
C ASP A 422 83.31 7.73 41.27
N GLY A 423 83.77 6.77 40.47
CA GLY A 423 83.76 5.33 40.77
C GLY A 423 82.78 4.52 39.94
N TYR A 424 82.03 5.14 39.02
CA TYR A 424 81.20 4.43 38.05
C TYR A 424 82.02 3.57 37.09
N GLU A 425 81.47 2.40 36.76
CA GLU A 425 82.07 1.43 35.86
C GLU A 425 81.11 1.20 34.68
N ALA A 426 81.42 1.73 33.48
CA ALA A 426 80.61 1.49 32.28
C ALA A 426 80.63 0.02 31.83
N CYS A 427 81.65 -0.70 32.29
CA CYS A 427 81.94 -2.10 32.06
C CYS A 427 83.02 -2.55 33.06
N ASP A 428 83.09 -3.85 33.37
CA ASP A 428 84.19 -4.52 34.09
C ASP A 428 84.29 -5.93 33.49
N ASP A 429 85.49 -6.32 33.05
CA ASP A 429 85.77 -7.57 32.36
C ASP A 429 86.65 -8.53 33.19
N GLY A 430 86.80 -8.24 34.49
CA GLY A 430 87.61 -8.98 35.45
C GLY A 430 89.11 -8.98 35.17
N ASN A 431 89.62 -8.09 34.30
CA ASN A 431 91.03 -8.02 34.01
C ASN A 431 91.52 -6.57 33.76
N VAL A 432 92.58 -6.40 32.95
CA VAL A 432 93.25 -5.10 32.72
C VAL A 432 93.78 -4.96 31.28
N VAL A 433 92.89 -5.15 30.29
CA VAL A 433 93.16 -5.00 28.84
C VAL A 433 92.30 -3.86 28.26
N ASP A 434 92.68 -3.29 27.11
CA ASP A 434 92.07 -2.07 26.51
C ASP A 434 91.42 -2.30 25.13
N GLU A 435 91.43 -3.53 24.59
CA GLU A 435 91.06 -3.84 23.19
C GLU A 435 89.88 -4.82 23.06
N ASP A 436 89.05 -4.94 24.10
CA ASP A 436 87.91 -5.88 24.15
C ASP A 436 86.59 -5.22 24.61
N HIS A 437 85.82 -5.87 25.48
CA HIS A 437 84.51 -5.39 25.94
C HIS A 437 84.61 -4.15 26.84
N CYS A 438 85.79 -3.88 27.41
CA CYS A 438 86.01 -2.74 28.28
C CYS A 438 87.39 -2.10 28.07
N THR A 439 87.54 -0.90 28.61
CA THR A 439 88.84 -0.23 28.73
C THR A 439 89.33 -0.31 30.18
N ASN A 440 90.65 -0.16 30.39
CA ASN A 440 91.31 -0.15 31.71
C ASN A 440 90.86 0.98 32.68
N ARG A 441 89.87 1.77 32.27
CA ARG A 441 89.27 2.88 33.02
C ARG A 441 87.77 2.68 33.22
N CYS A 442 87.24 1.52 32.86
CA CYS A 442 85.83 1.18 32.92
C CYS A 442 84.96 2.18 32.03
N GLU A 443 85.40 2.47 30.77
CA GLU A 443 84.78 3.38 29.74
C GLU A 443 84.45 2.66 28.37
N ALA A 444 83.53 3.18 27.52
CA ALA A 444 82.92 2.52 26.33
C ALA A 444 83.09 3.23 24.92
N PRO A 445 82.96 2.52 23.76
CA PRO A 445 83.26 3.01 22.37
C PRO A 445 82.08 3.65 21.57
N ALA A 446 82.34 4.28 20.39
CA ALA A 446 81.36 5.10 19.63
C ALA A 446 81.50 5.17 18.07
N CYS A 447 80.35 5.18 17.38
CA CYS A 447 80.16 5.21 15.91
C CYS A 447 80.82 6.39 15.17
N GLY A 448 81.48 6.08 14.04
CA GLY A 448 82.21 7.01 13.17
C GLY A 448 83.66 7.24 13.58
N ASP A 449 84.17 6.53 14.60
CA ASP A 449 85.53 6.72 15.13
C ASP A 449 86.60 5.84 14.44
N GLY A 450 86.17 4.93 13.54
CA GLY A 450 87.01 3.99 12.81
C GLY A 450 87.38 2.73 13.59
N ARG A 451 86.67 2.43 14.70
CA ARG A 451 86.87 1.23 15.54
C ARG A 451 85.55 0.50 15.77
N ARG A 452 85.16 -0.30 14.78
CA ARG A 452 83.94 -1.13 14.79
C ARG A 452 83.67 -1.80 16.16
N ALA A 453 82.77 -1.22 16.94
CA ALA A 453 82.33 -1.73 18.22
C ALA A 453 81.45 -2.98 18.03
N PHE A 454 81.22 -3.74 19.12
CA PHE A 454 80.34 -4.91 19.11
C PHE A 454 78.89 -4.58 18.69
N TRP A 455 78.43 -3.35 18.92
CA TRP A 455 77.06 -2.89 18.65
C TRP A 455 76.89 -2.17 17.31
N GLU A 456 77.97 -1.90 16.57
CA GLU A 456 77.92 -1.19 15.28
C GLU A 456 77.70 -2.17 14.13
N ASP A 457 76.58 -2.04 13.41
CA ASP A 457 76.24 -2.93 12.30
C ASP A 457 77.09 -2.64 11.04
N CYS A 458 77.60 -1.41 10.95
CA CYS A 458 78.71 -0.92 10.14
C CYS A 458 79.39 0.29 10.84
N ASP A 459 80.66 0.53 10.53
CA ASP A 459 81.41 1.77 10.81
C ASP A 459 82.46 1.87 9.68
N ASP A 460 82.49 3.01 9.00
CA ASP A 460 83.38 3.27 7.87
C ASP A 460 84.39 4.40 8.13
N GLY A 461 84.43 4.88 9.39
CA GLY A 461 85.29 5.96 9.87
C GLY A 461 84.97 7.35 9.31
N ASN A 462 83.77 7.60 8.76
CA ASN A 462 83.39 8.93 8.29
C ASN A 462 81.95 9.34 8.65
N GLN A 463 81.42 10.37 7.98
CA GLN A 463 80.09 10.93 8.23
C GLN A 463 79.38 11.32 6.91
N VAL A 464 79.12 10.34 6.03
CA VAL A 464 78.36 10.46 4.78
C VAL A 464 77.19 9.46 4.81
N ASP A 465 76.02 9.84 4.28
CA ASP A 465 74.78 9.03 4.42
C ASP A 465 74.47 8.10 3.23
N ASP A 466 75.08 8.32 2.05
CA ASP A 466 74.72 7.65 0.78
C ASP A 466 75.74 6.61 0.28
N ASP A 467 76.57 6.06 1.18
CA ASP A 467 77.57 5.03 0.85
C ASP A 467 77.42 3.70 1.61
N GLU A 468 78.50 3.09 2.12
CA GLU A 468 78.48 1.73 2.70
C GLU A 468 77.92 1.70 4.13
N CYS A 469 77.85 2.84 4.82
CA CYS A 469 77.25 2.97 6.15
C CYS A 469 76.68 4.38 6.38
N SER A 470 75.41 4.51 6.75
CA SER A 470 74.83 5.82 7.09
C SER A 470 75.41 6.40 8.39
N ASN A 471 75.20 7.70 8.62
CA ASN A 471 75.65 8.45 9.81
C ASN A 471 75.02 8.00 11.14
N ARG A 472 74.17 6.98 11.09
CA ARG A 472 73.50 6.35 12.23
C ARG A 472 74.04 4.94 12.50
N CYS A 473 75.10 4.53 11.80
CA CYS A 473 75.62 3.16 11.76
C CYS A 473 74.58 2.13 11.28
N GLU A 474 73.67 2.54 10.38
CA GLU A 474 72.60 1.73 9.77
C GLU A 474 72.81 1.56 8.24
N ARG A 475 72.21 0.52 7.65
CA ARG A 475 72.30 0.21 6.20
C ARG A 475 71.08 0.75 5.41
N PRO A 476 71.24 1.28 4.18
CA PRO A 476 70.15 1.90 3.38
C PRO A 476 68.95 0.97 3.04
N ARG A 477 67.72 1.51 2.89
CA ARG A 477 66.49 0.72 2.60
C ARG A 477 65.32 1.54 2.00
N CYS A 478 64.75 1.07 0.88
CA CYS A 478 63.44 1.44 0.31
C CYS A 478 62.42 2.09 1.28
N GLY A 479 61.89 3.24 0.87
CA GLY A 479 61.01 4.11 1.65
C GLY A 479 61.76 5.06 2.60
N ASP A 480 63.05 5.31 2.34
CA ASP A 480 63.88 6.25 3.13
C ASP A 480 63.97 7.65 2.50
N GLY A 481 63.38 7.86 1.32
CA GLY A 481 63.35 9.14 0.62
C GLY A 481 64.64 9.45 -0.13
N ILE A 482 65.58 8.50 -0.22
CA ILE A 482 66.87 8.62 -0.91
C ILE A 482 66.90 7.59 -2.04
N PRO A 483 66.48 7.93 -3.29
CA PRO A 483 66.39 6.95 -4.37
C PRO A 483 67.75 6.34 -4.72
N GLN A 484 67.95 5.06 -4.37
CA GLN A 484 69.21 4.35 -4.54
C GLN A 484 69.35 3.81 -5.98
N GLN A 485 70.57 3.44 -6.41
CA GLN A 485 70.81 2.93 -7.77
C GLN A 485 70.15 1.57 -8.11
N VAL A 486 69.46 0.95 -7.17
CA VAL A 486 68.81 -0.37 -7.30
C VAL A 486 67.27 -0.30 -7.33
N GLU A 487 66.69 0.80 -6.88
CA GLU A 487 65.24 0.95 -6.70
C GLU A 487 64.59 1.60 -7.94
N VAL A 488 63.38 1.17 -8.30
CA VAL A 488 62.67 1.65 -9.52
C VAL A 488 61.88 2.93 -9.22
N CYS A 489 61.40 3.05 -7.98
CA CYS A 489 60.76 4.21 -7.40
C CYS A 489 61.10 4.27 -5.89
N ASP A 490 61.05 5.46 -5.30
CA ASP A 490 61.01 5.72 -3.86
C ASP A 490 60.30 7.08 -3.70
N ASP A 491 59.16 7.09 -3.00
CA ASP A 491 58.32 8.26 -2.71
C ASP A 491 58.47 8.76 -1.26
N GLY A 492 59.44 8.22 -0.52
CA GLY A 492 59.81 8.69 0.82
C GLY A 492 58.83 8.31 1.93
N ASN A 493 57.95 7.32 1.69
CA ASN A 493 57.05 6.75 2.68
C ASN A 493 57.12 5.21 2.67
N ARG A 494 56.21 4.55 3.41
CA ARG A 494 56.01 3.10 3.33
C ARG A 494 54.53 2.73 3.21
N ASP A 495 53.85 3.44 2.34
CA ASP A 495 52.50 3.15 1.92
C ASP A 495 52.56 2.31 0.62
N ASN A 496 51.50 1.53 0.35
CA ASN A 496 51.40 0.69 -0.86
C ASN A 496 50.35 1.24 -1.85
N GLY A 497 49.65 2.32 -1.49
CA GLY A 497 48.47 2.83 -2.22
C GLY A 497 48.73 4.09 -3.05
N ASP A 498 50.00 4.46 -3.23
CA ASP A 498 50.45 5.57 -4.06
C ASP A 498 51.37 5.06 -5.18
N ALA A 499 52.37 5.86 -5.61
CA ALA A 499 53.06 5.61 -6.89
C ALA A 499 54.08 4.46 -6.83
N CYS A 500 54.53 4.09 -5.64
CA CYS A 500 55.44 3.00 -5.37
C CYS A 500 54.88 2.08 -4.29
N THR A 501 55.33 0.83 -4.30
CA THR A 501 55.05 -0.12 -3.21
C THR A 501 56.23 -0.19 -2.25
N ASN A 502 55.98 -0.70 -1.05
CA ASN A 502 56.97 -1.02 -0.01
C ASN A 502 58.13 -1.95 -0.41
N SER A 503 58.09 -2.52 -1.61
CA SER A 503 59.17 -3.33 -2.20
C SER A 503 59.91 -2.60 -3.32
N CYS A 504 59.66 -1.29 -3.50
CA CYS A 504 60.17 -0.44 -4.57
C CYS A 504 59.81 -0.95 -5.99
N GLU A 505 58.63 -1.57 -6.12
CA GLU A 505 57.96 -1.88 -7.40
C GLU A 505 56.87 -0.84 -7.70
N ALA A 506 56.61 -0.56 -8.98
CA ALA A 506 55.58 0.37 -9.42
C ALA A 506 54.16 -0.24 -9.38
N ALA A 507 53.19 0.58 -8.98
CA ALA A 507 51.75 0.31 -8.94
C ALA A 507 51.19 -0.39 -10.20
N ARG A 508 50.29 -1.36 -10.01
CA ARG A 508 49.57 -2.04 -11.11
C ARG A 508 48.17 -2.52 -10.66
N CYS A 509 47.22 -2.45 -11.57
CA CYS A 509 45.91 -3.08 -11.45
C CYS A 509 46.03 -4.58 -11.10
N GLY A 510 45.14 -5.06 -10.23
CA GLY A 510 45.07 -6.43 -9.76
C GLY A 510 46.12 -6.79 -8.70
N ASP A 511 46.79 -5.82 -8.06
CA ASP A 511 47.84 -6.09 -7.04
C ASP A 511 47.37 -6.00 -5.58
N GLY A 512 46.12 -5.56 -5.36
CA GLY A 512 45.45 -5.57 -4.06
C GLY A 512 45.52 -4.23 -3.32
N TYR A 513 46.01 -3.16 -3.97
CA TYR A 513 46.08 -1.82 -3.41
C TYR A 513 45.43 -0.81 -4.36
N LEU A 514 44.44 -0.05 -3.87
CA LEU A 514 43.79 0.98 -4.67
C LEU A 514 44.70 2.22 -4.83
N HIS A 515 45.31 2.36 -6.01
CA HIS A 515 46.23 3.44 -6.36
C HIS A 515 45.50 4.73 -6.74
N ILE A 516 45.26 5.59 -5.74
CA ILE A 516 44.41 6.78 -5.86
C ILE A 516 44.89 7.73 -6.98
N GLY A 517 44.09 7.84 -8.04
CA GLY A 517 44.35 8.72 -9.19
C GLY A 517 45.17 8.07 -10.32
N ILE A 518 45.54 6.79 -10.18
CA ILE A 518 46.09 5.95 -11.24
C ILE A 518 44.98 5.03 -11.80
N GLU A 519 44.13 4.49 -10.93
CA GLU A 519 43.01 3.59 -11.29
C GLU A 519 41.70 3.94 -10.54
N ALA A 520 40.59 3.35 -10.97
CA ALA A 520 39.26 3.58 -10.39
C ALA A 520 38.81 2.49 -9.40
N CYS A 521 39.32 1.27 -9.56
CA CYS A 521 39.13 0.13 -8.67
C CYS A 521 40.35 -0.81 -8.75
N ASP A 522 40.52 -1.64 -7.73
CA ASP A 522 41.41 -2.80 -7.68
C ASP A 522 40.76 -3.81 -6.70
N ASP A 523 40.64 -5.07 -7.12
CA ASP A 523 40.14 -6.18 -6.28
C ASP A 523 41.17 -7.33 -6.11
N GLY A 524 42.44 -7.02 -6.39
CA GLY A 524 43.59 -7.89 -6.14
C GLY A 524 43.71 -9.10 -7.07
N ASN A 525 43.04 -9.10 -8.22
CA ASN A 525 43.14 -10.18 -9.20
C ASN A 525 42.86 -9.78 -10.66
N ASP A 526 43.12 -10.69 -11.60
CA ASP A 526 42.97 -10.49 -13.06
C ASP A 526 41.68 -11.18 -13.60
N VAL A 527 40.51 -10.87 -13.05
CA VAL A 527 39.22 -11.46 -13.47
C VAL A 527 38.22 -10.35 -13.82
N ASP A 528 37.42 -10.54 -14.87
CA ASP A 528 36.44 -9.53 -15.35
C ASP A 528 35.02 -9.74 -14.77
N THR A 529 34.84 -10.63 -13.79
CA THR A 529 33.50 -11.08 -13.32
C THR A 529 33.25 -10.80 -11.84
N ASP A 530 34.01 -9.85 -11.29
CA ASP A 530 33.99 -9.42 -9.91
C ASP A 530 33.99 -7.87 -9.83
N ALA A 531 34.68 -7.24 -8.87
CA ALA A 531 34.40 -5.85 -8.52
C ALA A 531 35.05 -4.84 -9.48
N CYS A 532 36.09 -5.25 -10.21
CA CYS A 532 36.81 -4.45 -11.18
C CYS A 532 37.03 -5.22 -12.48
N LEU A 533 37.18 -4.50 -13.61
CA LEU A 533 37.61 -5.10 -14.88
C LEU A 533 39.15 -5.09 -14.98
N ASN A 534 39.72 -5.97 -15.81
CA ASN A 534 41.17 -6.06 -16.04
C ASN A 534 41.85 -4.78 -16.60
N ASP A 535 41.08 -3.75 -16.99
CA ASP A 535 41.57 -2.43 -17.40
C ASP A 535 41.34 -1.32 -16.35
N CYS A 536 40.98 -1.73 -15.13
CA CYS A 536 40.63 -0.90 -13.98
C CYS A 536 39.40 0.00 -14.17
N ALA A 537 38.53 -0.33 -15.14
CA ALA A 537 37.20 0.23 -15.19
C ALA A 537 36.32 -0.40 -14.11
N GLN A 538 35.51 0.45 -13.46
CA GLN A 538 34.49 -0.02 -12.52
C GLN A 538 33.43 -0.80 -13.31
N ALA A 539 33.26 -2.08 -12.96
CA ALA A 539 32.36 -2.97 -13.68
C ALA A 539 30.89 -2.53 -13.50
N SER A 540 30.09 -2.55 -14.57
CA SER A 540 28.71 -2.02 -14.59
C SER A 540 27.76 -2.93 -15.37
N CYS A 541 26.48 -3.00 -14.98
CA CYS A 541 25.45 -3.72 -15.74
C CYS A 541 25.42 -3.27 -17.21
N GLY A 542 25.41 -4.22 -18.15
CA GLY A 542 25.41 -3.98 -19.60
C GLY A 542 26.82 -3.96 -20.22
N ASP A 543 27.86 -4.38 -19.49
CA ASP A 543 29.22 -4.53 -20.04
C ASP A 543 29.49 -5.92 -20.64
N GLY A 544 28.55 -6.86 -20.50
CA GLY A 544 28.60 -8.20 -21.07
C GLY A 544 29.29 -9.24 -20.19
N TYR A 545 29.56 -8.93 -18.91
CA TYR A 545 30.27 -9.80 -17.98
C TYR A 545 29.43 -10.15 -16.73
N LEU A 546 28.64 -11.23 -16.82
CA LEU A 546 27.77 -11.71 -15.73
C LEU A 546 28.50 -11.96 -14.38
N ARG A 547 28.23 -11.12 -13.38
CA ARG A 547 28.74 -11.19 -12.01
C ARG A 547 27.81 -11.95 -11.09
N ALA A 548 28.18 -13.19 -10.81
CA ALA A 548 27.40 -14.11 -10.00
C ALA A 548 27.10 -13.56 -8.59
N GLY A 549 25.83 -13.20 -8.35
CA GLY A 549 25.35 -12.68 -7.06
C GLY A 549 25.28 -11.16 -6.96
N ILE A 550 25.66 -10.43 -8.01
CA ILE A 550 25.43 -8.99 -8.16
C ILE A 550 24.33 -8.74 -9.21
N GLU A 551 24.38 -9.46 -10.34
CA GLU A 551 23.37 -9.35 -11.40
C GLU A 551 22.87 -10.73 -11.86
N ALA A 552 21.66 -10.76 -12.44
CA ALA A 552 20.96 -12.00 -12.76
C ALA A 552 21.16 -12.43 -14.24
N CYS A 553 21.48 -11.48 -15.10
CA CYS A 553 21.83 -11.64 -16.51
C CYS A 553 22.67 -10.43 -16.95
N ASP A 554 23.40 -10.55 -18.06
CA ASP A 554 23.99 -9.42 -18.78
C ASP A 554 24.17 -9.85 -20.25
N ASP A 555 23.36 -9.29 -21.15
CA ASP A 555 23.45 -9.49 -22.61
C ASP A 555 24.22 -8.34 -23.30
N GLY A 556 24.84 -7.45 -22.51
CA GLY A 556 25.57 -6.26 -22.93
C GLY A 556 24.67 -5.23 -23.63
N GLU A 557 25.13 -4.75 -24.79
CA GLU A 557 24.37 -3.88 -25.71
C GLU A 557 23.04 -4.50 -26.22
N ALA A 558 22.73 -5.75 -25.88
CA ALA A 558 21.45 -6.40 -26.20
C ALA A 558 20.44 -6.42 -25.03
N ASN A 559 20.78 -5.86 -23.86
CA ASN A 559 19.81 -5.60 -22.79
C ASN A 559 18.66 -4.72 -23.32
N SER A 560 17.42 -5.01 -22.92
CA SER A 560 16.22 -4.33 -23.41
C SER A 560 15.00 -4.53 -22.52
N ASP A 561 14.25 -3.45 -22.31
CA ASP A 561 12.94 -3.45 -21.63
C ASP A 561 11.76 -3.51 -22.64
N GLU A 562 12.02 -3.88 -23.90
CA GLU A 562 11.01 -3.98 -24.98
C GLU A 562 11.09 -5.30 -25.78
N VAL A 563 12.10 -6.14 -25.53
CA VAL A 563 12.37 -7.35 -26.33
C VAL A 563 12.16 -8.60 -25.48
N PRO A 564 11.25 -9.52 -25.89
CA PRO A 564 11.03 -10.76 -25.16
C PRO A 564 12.30 -11.60 -25.00
N ASP A 565 12.42 -12.22 -23.84
CA ASP A 565 13.54 -13.02 -23.33
C ASP A 565 14.88 -12.28 -23.19
N ALA A 566 14.94 -10.96 -23.39
CA ALA A 566 16.14 -10.16 -23.19
C ALA A 566 16.36 -9.79 -21.72
N CYS A 567 17.61 -9.75 -21.28
CA CYS A 567 17.97 -9.16 -19.99
C CYS A 567 17.49 -7.70 -19.91
N ARG A 568 16.87 -7.30 -18.81
CA ARG A 568 16.37 -5.93 -18.62
C ARG A 568 17.53 -4.95 -18.40
N GLN A 569 17.31 -3.65 -18.65
CA GLN A 569 18.38 -2.63 -18.59
C GLN A 569 18.99 -2.41 -17.20
N ASN A 570 18.34 -2.94 -16.16
CA ASN A 570 18.80 -3.00 -14.76
C ASN A 570 19.50 -4.33 -14.41
N CYS A 571 19.74 -5.21 -15.40
CA CYS A 571 20.29 -6.56 -15.26
C CYS A 571 19.49 -7.52 -14.36
N THR A 572 18.16 -7.32 -14.27
CA THR A 572 17.23 -8.37 -13.83
C THR A 572 16.82 -9.25 -15.00
N GLN A 573 16.55 -10.52 -14.72
CA GLN A 573 15.98 -11.42 -15.73
C GLN A 573 14.58 -10.94 -16.15
N PRO A 574 14.13 -11.30 -17.36
CA PRO A 574 12.72 -11.24 -17.75
C PRO A 574 11.82 -11.78 -16.64
N GLN A 575 10.80 -11.01 -16.25
CA GLN A 575 9.91 -11.36 -15.14
C GLN A 575 8.51 -10.76 -15.33
N CYS A 576 7.52 -11.46 -14.79
CA CYS A 576 6.15 -10.98 -14.79
C CYS A 576 6.00 -9.59 -14.15
N GLY A 577 5.19 -8.75 -14.80
CA GLY A 577 4.85 -7.40 -14.37
C GLY A 577 5.82 -6.34 -14.86
N ASP A 578 6.53 -6.57 -15.96
CA ASP A 578 7.51 -5.62 -16.52
C ASP A 578 7.16 -5.04 -17.90
N SER A 579 5.91 -5.26 -18.34
CA SER A 579 5.28 -4.77 -19.58
C SER A 579 5.68 -5.53 -20.86
N VAL A 580 6.40 -6.65 -20.76
CA VAL A 580 6.87 -7.43 -21.91
C VAL A 580 6.57 -8.92 -21.72
N THR A 581 5.60 -9.44 -22.46
CA THR A 581 5.27 -10.88 -22.41
C THR A 581 6.41 -11.76 -22.94
N ASP A 582 7.06 -12.50 -22.03
CA ASP A 582 8.22 -13.36 -22.28
C ASP A 582 7.86 -14.84 -22.56
N THR A 583 8.86 -15.67 -22.92
CA THR A 583 8.65 -17.09 -23.22
C THR A 583 8.31 -17.90 -21.96
N GLY A 584 7.02 -17.98 -21.68
CA GLY A 584 6.46 -18.75 -20.56
C GLY A 584 5.15 -18.17 -20.03
N GLU A 585 4.89 -16.92 -20.39
CA GLU A 585 3.78 -16.10 -19.92
C GLU A 585 2.58 -16.17 -20.86
N GLU A 586 1.37 -16.05 -20.32
CA GLU A 586 0.13 -15.99 -21.11
C GLU A 586 -0.33 -14.53 -21.36
N CYS A 587 0.11 -13.60 -20.51
CA CYS A 587 -0.10 -12.15 -20.56
C CYS A 587 1.02 -11.45 -19.77
N ASP A 588 1.16 -10.13 -19.93
CA ASP A 588 1.85 -9.22 -19.01
C ASP A 588 1.23 -7.82 -19.23
N ASP A 589 0.87 -7.11 -18.16
CA ASP A 589 0.28 -5.76 -18.19
C ASP A 589 1.09 -4.69 -17.44
N GLY A 590 2.33 -5.02 -17.05
CA GLY A 590 3.27 -4.09 -16.44
C GLY A 590 3.10 -3.86 -14.94
N ASN A 591 2.36 -4.72 -14.23
CA ASN A 591 2.25 -4.64 -12.78
C ASN A 591 2.20 -6.03 -12.10
N ASN A 592 2.05 -6.06 -10.77
CA ASN A 592 2.10 -7.30 -9.96
C ASN A 592 0.82 -7.50 -9.12
N ASP A 593 -0.29 -6.93 -9.55
CA ASP A 593 -1.60 -7.17 -8.97
C ASP A 593 -2.16 -8.52 -9.49
N ASP A 594 -3.07 -9.14 -8.73
CA ASP A 594 -3.60 -10.49 -9.04
C ASP A 594 -5.00 -10.45 -9.68
N ASP A 595 -5.61 -9.26 -9.74
CA ASP A 595 -7.05 -9.08 -9.94
C ASP A 595 -7.42 -8.30 -11.22
N ASP A 596 -6.47 -7.74 -11.98
CA ASP A 596 -6.68 -6.97 -13.21
C ASP A 596 -6.46 -7.78 -14.51
N ASP A 597 -5.93 -7.18 -15.59
CA ASP A 597 -5.89 -7.79 -16.94
C ASP A 597 -4.95 -9.02 -17.00
N CYS A 598 -3.94 -9.09 -16.12
CA CYS A 598 -3.02 -10.20 -15.96
C CYS A 598 -2.63 -10.42 -14.48
N SER A 599 -2.67 -11.67 -13.99
CA SER A 599 -2.20 -11.96 -12.63
C SER A 599 -0.67 -11.88 -12.49
N ASN A 600 -0.16 -11.68 -11.27
CA ASN A 600 1.29 -11.64 -10.97
C ASN A 600 2.09 -12.94 -11.23
N ASN A 601 1.42 -14.00 -11.68
CA ASN A 601 2.05 -15.23 -12.21
C ASN A 601 2.01 -15.28 -13.74
N CYS A 602 1.68 -14.16 -14.38
CA CYS A 602 1.51 -13.95 -15.81
C CYS A 602 0.59 -14.96 -16.49
N THR A 603 -0.54 -15.19 -15.81
CA THR A 603 -1.67 -15.99 -16.30
C THR A 603 -2.93 -15.14 -16.36
N LEU A 604 -3.80 -15.40 -17.33
CA LEU A 604 -5.05 -14.65 -17.48
C LEU A 604 -5.99 -14.88 -16.26
N PRO A 605 -6.66 -13.82 -15.75
CA PRO A 605 -7.55 -13.93 -14.60
C PRO A 605 -8.69 -14.94 -14.84
N VAL A 606 -8.98 -15.75 -13.82
CA VAL A 606 -9.89 -16.89 -13.97
C VAL A 606 -11.34 -16.44 -13.87
N LEU A 607 -12.06 -16.45 -15.00
CA LEU A 607 -13.45 -16.00 -15.13
C LEU A 607 -14.36 -16.52 -13.98
N GLY A 608 -14.94 -15.58 -13.24
CA GLY A 608 -15.83 -15.80 -12.10
C GLY A 608 -15.15 -15.85 -10.73
N HIS A 609 -13.82 -15.64 -10.62
CA HIS A 609 -13.08 -15.75 -9.36
C HIS A 609 -12.77 -14.39 -8.71
N SER A 610 -12.75 -13.28 -9.47
CA SER A 610 -12.58 -11.90 -8.99
C SER A 610 -13.74 -10.98 -9.45
N PRO A 611 -14.00 -9.83 -8.81
CA PRO A 611 -15.01 -8.86 -9.26
C PRO A 611 -14.63 -8.16 -10.59
N LEU A 612 -13.33 -8.15 -10.94
CA LEU A 612 -12.79 -7.57 -12.17
C LEU A 612 -12.81 -8.54 -13.36
N SER A 613 -12.85 -9.85 -13.09
CA SER A 613 -13.13 -10.89 -14.10
C SER A 613 -14.41 -11.68 -13.76
N PRO A 614 -15.60 -11.04 -13.68
CA PRO A 614 -16.85 -11.70 -13.36
C PRO A 614 -17.37 -12.49 -14.57
N GLY A 615 -18.10 -13.58 -14.34
CA GLY A 615 -18.83 -14.25 -15.42
C GLY A 615 -20.23 -13.63 -15.60
N PHE A 616 -20.73 -13.51 -16.83
CA PHE A 616 -22.10 -13.00 -17.05
C PHE A 616 -23.16 -13.68 -16.16
N ASP A 617 -23.06 -15.00 -16.04
CA ASP A 617 -23.82 -15.79 -15.08
C ASP A 617 -23.05 -17.05 -14.68
N CYS A 618 -23.65 -17.85 -13.78
CA CYS A 618 -23.11 -19.14 -13.39
C CYS A 618 -22.95 -20.13 -14.56
N ARG A 619 -23.69 -19.95 -15.67
CA ARG A 619 -23.63 -20.81 -16.86
C ARG A 619 -22.45 -20.42 -17.76
N ALA A 620 -22.12 -19.14 -17.89
CA ALA A 620 -20.95 -18.65 -18.60
C ALA A 620 -19.66 -19.19 -17.95
N ILE A 621 -19.55 -19.12 -16.63
CA ILE A 621 -18.43 -19.67 -15.84
C ILE A 621 -18.31 -21.20 -16.05
N ARG A 622 -19.44 -21.91 -16.03
CA ARG A 622 -19.48 -23.36 -16.34
C ARG A 622 -18.99 -23.65 -17.75
N ASP A 623 -19.46 -22.88 -18.73
CA ASP A 623 -19.20 -23.13 -20.16
C ASP A 623 -17.80 -22.69 -20.59
N ALA A 624 -17.19 -21.72 -19.89
CA ALA A 624 -15.77 -21.39 -19.96
C ALA A 624 -14.87 -22.49 -19.37
N GLY A 625 -15.40 -23.34 -18.48
CA GLY A 625 -14.64 -24.40 -17.81
C GLY A 625 -13.81 -23.94 -16.61
N THR A 626 -13.97 -22.69 -16.18
CA THR A 626 -13.28 -22.09 -15.01
C THR A 626 -13.93 -22.45 -13.67
N ALA A 627 -15.02 -23.20 -13.69
CA ALA A 627 -15.80 -23.61 -12.53
C ALA A 627 -15.12 -24.67 -11.65
N ASP A 628 -14.66 -24.28 -10.46
CA ASP A 628 -14.26 -25.15 -9.35
C ASP A 628 -15.46 -25.60 -8.49
N GLY A 629 -16.39 -26.34 -9.11
CA GLY A 629 -17.53 -26.97 -8.40
C GLY A 629 -18.61 -26.01 -7.87
N ASP A 630 -19.42 -26.51 -6.92
CA ASP A 630 -20.61 -25.83 -6.39
C ASP A 630 -20.25 -24.84 -5.25
N ARG A 631 -20.02 -23.57 -5.57
CA ARG A 631 -19.55 -22.53 -4.63
C ARG A 631 -19.99 -21.11 -5.03
N LEU A 632 -19.51 -20.09 -4.31
CA LEU A 632 -19.62 -18.69 -4.72
C LEU A 632 -18.71 -18.39 -5.91
N TYR A 633 -19.20 -17.54 -6.81
CA TYR A 633 -18.46 -16.91 -7.89
C TYR A 633 -18.94 -15.47 -8.05
N TRP A 634 -18.08 -14.62 -8.61
CA TRP A 634 -18.47 -13.29 -9.06
C TRP A 634 -19.22 -13.39 -10.38
N ILE A 635 -20.41 -12.79 -10.42
CA ILE A 635 -21.18 -12.64 -11.64
C ILE A 635 -21.55 -11.19 -11.90
N ASP A 636 -21.64 -10.84 -13.17
CA ASP A 636 -22.18 -9.58 -13.64
C ASP A 636 -23.16 -9.82 -14.82
N PRO A 637 -24.47 -9.86 -14.56
CA PRO A 637 -25.46 -10.10 -15.61
C PRO A 637 -25.63 -8.98 -16.62
N ASN A 638 -25.25 -7.74 -16.32
CA ASN A 638 -25.53 -6.60 -17.21
C ASN A 638 -24.34 -6.28 -18.16
N GLY A 639 -23.13 -6.74 -17.85
CA GLY A 639 -21.91 -6.47 -18.62
C GLY A 639 -21.35 -5.07 -18.38
N GLY A 640 -21.43 -4.61 -17.13
CA GLY A 640 -21.06 -3.30 -16.62
C GLY A 640 -19.60 -3.21 -16.22
N GLY A 641 -19.35 -2.64 -15.04
CA GLY A 641 -18.01 -2.51 -14.47
C GLY A 641 -17.74 -3.60 -13.42
N ALA A 642 -16.62 -3.48 -12.72
CA ALA A 642 -16.38 -4.30 -11.52
C ALA A 642 -17.28 -3.86 -10.34
N ASP A 643 -17.76 -2.61 -10.35
CA ASP A 643 -18.52 -2.01 -9.24
C ASP A 643 -19.93 -2.58 -9.05
N ASP A 644 -20.55 -3.09 -10.12
CA ASP A 644 -21.87 -3.74 -10.09
C ASP A 644 -21.82 -5.27 -10.18
N ALA A 645 -20.62 -5.86 -10.28
CA ALA A 645 -20.40 -7.29 -10.12
C ALA A 645 -20.69 -7.75 -8.68
N PHE A 646 -21.31 -8.93 -8.52
CA PHE A 646 -21.69 -9.45 -7.20
C PHE A 646 -21.50 -10.96 -7.06
N GLN A 647 -21.29 -11.41 -5.83
CA GLN A 647 -21.14 -12.84 -5.54
C GLN A 647 -22.48 -13.58 -5.55
N ALA A 648 -22.58 -14.62 -6.38
CA ALA A 648 -23.71 -15.54 -6.40
C ALA A 648 -23.26 -16.99 -6.22
N TYR A 649 -24.12 -17.81 -5.60
CA TYR A 649 -23.84 -19.23 -5.42
C TYR A 649 -24.25 -20.02 -6.65
N CYS A 650 -23.27 -20.55 -7.36
CA CYS A 650 -23.46 -21.33 -8.57
C CYS A 650 -23.48 -22.82 -8.26
N ASN A 651 -24.59 -23.48 -8.57
CA ASN A 651 -24.64 -24.94 -8.61
C ASN A 651 -24.18 -25.43 -9.99
N MET A 652 -22.96 -25.98 -10.04
CA MET A 652 -22.27 -26.46 -11.24
C MET A 652 -22.51 -27.95 -11.50
N SER A 653 -23.02 -28.69 -10.52
CA SER A 653 -23.15 -30.15 -10.57
C SER A 653 -24.54 -30.65 -10.98
N THR A 654 -25.61 -29.97 -10.56
CA THR A 654 -26.99 -30.50 -10.65
C THR A 654 -27.67 -30.11 -11.97
N HIS A 655 -28.41 -31.04 -12.59
CA HIS A 655 -29.12 -30.80 -13.86
C HIS A 655 -28.28 -30.17 -14.99
N GLY A 656 -26.99 -30.52 -15.07
CA GLY A 656 -26.05 -29.98 -16.05
C GLY A 656 -25.39 -28.65 -15.64
N GLY A 657 -25.56 -28.23 -14.38
CA GLY A 657 -24.83 -27.11 -13.80
C GLY A 657 -25.22 -25.73 -14.33
N GLY A 658 -24.49 -24.73 -13.85
CA GLY A 658 -24.63 -23.32 -14.22
C GLY A 658 -25.81 -22.62 -13.55
N TRP A 659 -26.38 -23.19 -12.48
CA TRP A 659 -27.59 -22.66 -11.86
C TRP A 659 -27.28 -21.66 -10.74
N THR A 660 -27.67 -20.40 -10.91
CA THR A 660 -27.56 -19.34 -9.90
C THR A 660 -28.63 -19.54 -8.82
N LEU A 661 -28.24 -19.78 -7.56
CA LEU A 661 -29.19 -19.86 -6.44
C LEU A 661 -29.72 -18.45 -6.12
N VAL A 662 -31.05 -18.28 -6.12
CA VAL A 662 -31.68 -16.98 -5.86
C VAL A 662 -32.61 -16.97 -4.64
N ALA A 663 -33.14 -18.12 -4.22
CA ALA A 663 -33.80 -18.24 -2.93
C ALA A 663 -33.69 -19.64 -2.31
N ARG A 664 -33.67 -19.68 -0.96
CA ARG A 664 -33.71 -20.91 -0.15
C ARG A 664 -34.63 -20.73 1.05
N THR A 665 -35.34 -21.79 1.43
CA THR A 665 -35.86 -21.95 2.80
C THR A 665 -35.89 -23.43 3.17
N ILE A 666 -35.17 -23.81 4.23
CA ILE A 666 -35.12 -25.16 4.80
C ILE A 666 -35.94 -25.18 6.09
N LYS A 667 -36.98 -26.01 6.17
CA LYS A 667 -37.90 -26.11 7.32
C LYS A 667 -37.23 -26.60 8.60
N ALA A 668 -36.26 -27.49 8.45
CA ALA A 668 -35.60 -28.16 9.58
C ALA A 668 -34.69 -27.18 10.34
N GLY A 669 -35.02 -26.93 11.61
CA GLY A 669 -34.16 -26.15 12.51
C GLY A 669 -34.21 -24.63 12.33
N LEU A 670 -35.23 -24.07 11.64
CA LEU A 670 -35.44 -22.63 11.58
C LEU A 670 -35.55 -22.04 13.00
N THR A 671 -34.66 -21.11 13.31
CA THR A 671 -34.72 -20.26 14.51
C THR A 671 -35.91 -19.32 14.45
N ASP A 672 -36.32 -18.74 15.59
CA ASP A 672 -37.42 -17.78 15.58
C ASP A 672 -37.01 -16.47 14.88
N ASN A 673 -35.74 -16.06 14.98
CA ASN A 673 -35.21 -14.92 14.22
C ASN A 673 -35.32 -15.13 12.69
N GLU A 674 -34.86 -16.25 12.14
CA GLU A 674 -34.99 -16.55 10.71
C GLU A 674 -36.46 -16.59 10.26
N LYS A 675 -37.37 -17.08 11.11
CA LYS A 675 -38.80 -17.06 10.79
C LYS A 675 -39.32 -15.63 10.73
N ASP A 676 -38.95 -14.81 11.70
CA ASP A 676 -39.43 -13.44 11.80
C ASP A 676 -38.79 -12.55 10.73
N THR A 677 -37.55 -12.80 10.29
CA THR A 677 -36.98 -12.20 9.07
C THR A 677 -37.90 -12.43 7.87
N VAL A 678 -38.11 -13.69 7.43
CA VAL A 678 -38.93 -13.99 6.23
C VAL A 678 -40.35 -13.41 6.33
N ARG A 679 -40.93 -13.38 7.54
CA ARG A 679 -42.29 -12.88 7.78
C ARG A 679 -42.40 -11.36 7.86
N SER A 680 -41.31 -10.66 8.16
CA SER A 680 -41.31 -9.24 8.46
C SER A 680 -40.38 -8.41 7.56
N SER A 681 -39.71 -9.00 6.58
CA SER A 681 -39.07 -8.29 5.48
C SER A 681 -40.06 -7.31 4.81
N THR A 682 -39.57 -6.11 4.51
CA THR A 682 -40.28 -5.04 3.78
C THR A 682 -40.16 -5.22 2.27
N TRP A 683 -40.78 -4.31 1.52
CA TRP A 683 -40.52 -4.16 0.10
C TRP A 683 -39.03 -3.90 -0.18
N ALA A 684 -38.41 -2.94 0.51
CA ALA A 684 -36.99 -2.61 0.37
C ALA A 684 -36.07 -3.82 0.57
N VAL A 685 -36.32 -4.63 1.61
CA VAL A 685 -35.56 -5.86 1.88
C VAL A 685 -35.69 -6.87 0.74
N HIS A 686 -36.87 -7.04 0.15
CA HIS A 686 -37.05 -7.98 -0.98
C HIS A 686 -36.56 -7.43 -2.32
N ALA A 687 -36.60 -6.11 -2.53
CA ALA A 687 -36.18 -5.44 -3.76
C ALA A 687 -34.66 -5.29 -3.86
N ASN A 688 -34.02 -4.80 -2.78
CA ASN A 688 -32.67 -4.23 -2.80
C ASN A 688 -31.69 -4.90 -1.84
N GLU A 689 -32.10 -5.22 -0.60
CA GLU A 689 -31.15 -5.68 0.43
C GLU A 689 -30.91 -7.20 0.42
N GLY A 690 -31.95 -7.98 0.14
CA GLY A 690 -31.94 -9.43 0.30
C GLY A 690 -31.91 -9.88 1.77
N TYR A 691 -31.71 -11.18 2.00
CA TYR A 691 -31.39 -11.69 3.34
C TYR A 691 -30.78 -13.10 3.33
N GLY A 692 -29.97 -13.37 4.35
CA GLY A 692 -29.36 -14.67 4.58
C GLY A 692 -28.16 -14.94 3.68
N ASP A 693 -27.49 -16.06 3.95
CA ASP A 693 -26.25 -16.46 3.30
C ASP A 693 -26.50 -17.59 2.27
N PRO A 694 -26.03 -17.49 1.02
CA PRO A 694 -26.27 -18.51 -0.01
C PRO A 694 -25.43 -19.79 0.15
N THR A 695 -24.29 -19.78 0.85
CA THR A 695 -23.29 -20.87 0.96
C THR A 695 -23.69 -22.09 1.80
N SER A 696 -24.93 -22.12 2.30
CA SER A 696 -25.52 -23.06 3.27
C SER A 696 -25.38 -22.71 4.75
N ALA A 697 -24.65 -21.64 5.12
CA ALA A 697 -24.59 -21.16 6.51
C ALA A 697 -25.98 -20.75 7.07
N SER A 698 -26.88 -20.24 6.21
CA SER A 698 -28.25 -19.88 6.57
C SER A 698 -29.30 -20.85 6.02
N ARG A 699 -30.32 -21.16 6.83
CA ARG A 699 -31.48 -21.96 6.37
C ARG A 699 -32.42 -21.18 5.45
N ILE A 700 -32.32 -19.85 5.45
CA ILE A 700 -33.06 -18.94 4.56
C ILE A 700 -32.07 -18.20 3.65
N TYR A 701 -32.47 -17.94 2.42
CA TYR A 701 -31.75 -17.04 1.51
C TYR A 701 -32.76 -16.38 0.58
N TRP A 702 -32.55 -15.11 0.29
CA TRP A 702 -33.27 -14.34 -0.72
C TRP A 702 -32.32 -13.33 -1.35
N MET A 703 -32.00 -13.53 -2.62
CA MET A 703 -31.31 -12.56 -3.46
C MET A 703 -32.27 -11.38 -3.75
N PRO A 704 -31.83 -10.11 -3.72
CA PRO A 704 -32.61 -8.94 -4.10
C PRO A 704 -33.34 -9.10 -5.45
N LEU A 705 -34.62 -8.72 -5.54
CA LEU A 705 -35.39 -8.87 -6.78
C LEU A 705 -34.85 -8.02 -7.94
N ASN A 706 -34.15 -6.91 -7.68
CA ASN A 706 -33.44 -6.20 -8.74
C ASN A 706 -32.32 -7.05 -9.36
N GLN A 707 -31.59 -7.86 -8.59
CA GLN A 707 -30.65 -8.84 -9.15
C GLN A 707 -31.34 -9.96 -9.95
N TRP A 708 -32.54 -10.43 -9.53
CA TRP A 708 -33.32 -11.38 -10.36
C TRP A 708 -33.76 -10.74 -11.69
N HIS A 709 -34.12 -9.45 -11.65
CA HIS A 709 -34.44 -8.68 -12.84
C HIS A 709 -33.23 -8.59 -13.77
N HIS A 710 -32.06 -8.17 -13.29
CA HIS A 710 -30.84 -8.12 -14.11
C HIS A 710 -30.47 -9.48 -14.72
N ILE A 711 -30.49 -10.56 -13.94
CA ILE A 711 -30.23 -11.94 -14.43
C ILE A 711 -31.21 -12.34 -15.54
N THR A 712 -32.50 -12.02 -15.42
CA THR A 712 -33.53 -12.48 -16.38
C THR A 712 -33.76 -11.51 -17.54
N ALA A 713 -33.39 -10.24 -17.41
CA ALA A 713 -33.45 -9.25 -18.48
C ALA A 713 -32.25 -9.34 -19.44
N ALA A 714 -31.11 -9.88 -18.97
CA ALA A 714 -29.95 -10.15 -19.80
C ALA A 714 -30.18 -11.24 -20.88
N HIS A 715 -31.13 -12.16 -20.65
CA HIS A 715 -31.30 -13.37 -21.46
C HIS A 715 -32.77 -13.72 -21.73
N ASP A 716 -33.22 -13.55 -22.98
CA ASP A 716 -34.57 -13.95 -23.43
C ASP A 716 -34.91 -15.45 -23.21
N ASP A 717 -33.90 -16.33 -23.06
CA ASP A 717 -34.05 -17.78 -22.88
C ASP A 717 -33.96 -18.28 -21.42
N SER A 718 -33.87 -17.39 -20.43
CA SER A 718 -33.72 -17.73 -19.00
C SER A 718 -34.69 -18.81 -18.50
N GLU A 719 -34.23 -19.64 -17.57
CA GLU A 719 -34.96 -20.76 -17.01
C GLU A 719 -34.96 -20.70 -15.48
N LEU A 720 -36.14 -20.74 -14.87
CA LEU A 720 -36.26 -20.93 -13.42
C LEU A 720 -36.44 -22.42 -13.10
N TRP A 721 -35.62 -22.94 -12.18
CA TRP A 721 -35.78 -24.27 -11.60
C TRP A 721 -36.00 -24.17 -10.09
N SER A 722 -37.13 -24.70 -9.61
CA SER A 722 -37.46 -24.77 -8.18
C SER A 722 -37.53 -26.22 -7.72
N ASN A 723 -36.65 -26.56 -6.79
CA ASN A 723 -36.44 -27.90 -6.26
C ASN A 723 -36.91 -27.99 -4.80
N THR A 724 -37.64 -29.05 -4.46
CA THR A 724 -38.11 -29.29 -3.08
C THR A 724 -37.98 -30.75 -2.68
N SER A 725 -38.20 -31.01 -1.39
CA SER A 725 -38.23 -32.36 -0.82
C SER A 725 -39.24 -33.35 -1.42
N THR A 726 -40.14 -32.91 -2.32
CA THR A 726 -41.20 -33.73 -2.89
C THR A 726 -41.30 -33.67 -4.40
N THR A 727 -41.03 -32.51 -5.00
CA THR A 727 -41.36 -32.19 -6.39
C THR A 727 -40.45 -31.10 -6.91
N ASP A 728 -40.17 -31.15 -8.22
CA ASP A 728 -39.43 -30.12 -8.92
C ASP A 728 -40.30 -29.49 -10.02
N VAL A 729 -40.09 -28.20 -10.24
CA VAL A 729 -40.63 -27.42 -11.34
C VAL A 729 -39.46 -26.82 -12.10
N ARG A 730 -39.53 -26.84 -13.43
CA ARG A 730 -38.77 -25.93 -14.28
C ARG A 730 -39.73 -25.15 -15.17
N VAL A 731 -39.43 -23.89 -15.43
CA VAL A 731 -40.11 -23.05 -16.43
C VAL A 731 -39.04 -22.44 -17.35
N THR A 732 -39.41 -22.12 -18.58
CA THR A 732 -38.49 -21.57 -19.60
C THR A 732 -38.94 -20.20 -20.07
N THR A 733 -38.01 -19.39 -20.60
CA THR A 733 -38.22 -17.97 -20.92
C THR A 733 -38.84 -17.25 -19.71
N TYR A 734 -38.25 -17.47 -18.53
CA TYR A 734 -38.71 -16.91 -17.26
C TYR A 734 -38.13 -15.51 -17.09
N ASN A 735 -38.99 -14.53 -16.90
CA ASN A 735 -38.61 -13.13 -16.74
C ASN A 735 -39.23 -12.55 -15.46
N VAL A 736 -38.45 -11.73 -14.76
CA VAL A 736 -38.92 -10.85 -13.68
C VAL A 736 -38.78 -9.42 -14.18
N ASP A 737 -39.91 -8.74 -14.37
CA ASP A 737 -39.92 -7.33 -14.78
C ASP A 737 -39.35 -6.40 -13.69
N ASN A 738 -39.02 -5.15 -14.04
CA ASN A 738 -38.47 -4.17 -13.10
C ASN A 738 -39.43 -3.75 -11.95
N GLU A 739 -38.92 -2.95 -11.02
CA GLU A 739 -39.67 -2.43 -9.87
C GLU A 739 -40.90 -1.58 -10.26
N GLY A 740 -40.84 -0.87 -11.38
CA GLY A 740 -41.98 -0.12 -11.94
C GLY A 740 -43.15 -1.04 -12.29
N SER A 741 -42.86 -2.23 -12.84
CA SER A 741 -43.84 -3.31 -13.05
C SER A 741 -44.17 -4.13 -11.79
N LYS A 742 -43.59 -3.79 -10.64
CA LYS A 742 -43.71 -4.47 -9.33
C LYS A 742 -43.23 -5.93 -9.38
N PHE A 743 -42.06 -6.13 -9.99
CA PHE A 743 -41.40 -7.43 -10.11
C PHE A 743 -42.33 -8.51 -10.65
N ARG A 744 -43.12 -8.16 -11.67
CA ARG A 744 -44.07 -9.09 -12.28
C ARG A 744 -43.31 -10.26 -12.91
N GLN A 745 -43.63 -11.48 -12.53
CA GLN A 745 -42.99 -12.68 -13.10
C GLN A 745 -43.80 -13.24 -14.27
N THR A 746 -43.13 -13.69 -15.33
CA THR A 746 -43.75 -14.32 -16.50
C THR A 746 -42.94 -15.50 -17.02
N TRP A 747 -43.58 -16.42 -17.75
CA TRP A 747 -42.91 -17.49 -18.52
C TRP A 747 -43.79 -18.08 -19.62
N SER A 748 -43.17 -18.71 -20.62
CA SER A 748 -43.89 -19.34 -21.75
C SER A 748 -44.29 -20.79 -21.51
N ASN A 749 -43.43 -21.62 -20.91
CA ASN A 749 -43.66 -23.07 -20.78
C ASN A 749 -43.32 -23.58 -19.38
N THR A 750 -44.05 -24.60 -18.92
CA THR A 750 -43.78 -25.33 -17.68
C THR A 750 -43.31 -26.76 -17.98
N LEU A 751 -42.10 -27.09 -17.53
CA LEU A 751 -41.42 -28.38 -17.67
C LEU A 751 -41.40 -29.15 -16.34
N GLY A 752 -42.56 -29.37 -15.72
CA GLY A 752 -42.71 -30.20 -14.51
C GLY A 752 -43.63 -29.61 -13.43
N GLY A 753 -43.94 -30.42 -12.42
CA GLY A 753 -44.74 -30.02 -11.26
C GLY A 753 -46.25 -29.87 -11.48
N TYR A 754 -46.91 -29.16 -10.55
CA TYR A 754 -48.38 -29.09 -10.47
C TYR A 754 -48.92 -27.86 -11.22
N ASN A 755 -49.06 -27.99 -12.54
CA ASN A 755 -49.48 -26.92 -13.48
C ASN A 755 -50.66 -26.05 -13.01
N GLY A 756 -51.62 -26.62 -12.27
CA GLY A 756 -52.83 -25.92 -11.83
C GLY A 756 -52.62 -24.87 -10.74
N ILE A 757 -51.50 -24.88 -10.01
CA ILE A 757 -51.14 -23.80 -9.06
C ILE A 757 -50.27 -22.78 -9.79
N ILE A 758 -49.18 -23.27 -10.39
CA ILE A 758 -48.13 -22.41 -10.96
C ILE A 758 -48.65 -21.52 -12.08
N GLY A 759 -49.53 -22.05 -12.94
CA GLY A 759 -50.10 -21.28 -14.05
C GLY A 759 -50.91 -20.05 -13.62
N ASN A 760 -51.39 -19.98 -12.38
CA ASN A 760 -52.09 -18.79 -11.87
C ASN A 760 -51.14 -17.69 -11.41
N LEU A 761 -49.86 -17.99 -11.16
CA LEU A 761 -48.85 -17.01 -10.73
C LEU A 761 -48.16 -16.34 -11.93
N ASN A 762 -48.39 -16.84 -13.14
CA ASN A 762 -47.84 -16.25 -14.35
C ASN A 762 -48.52 -14.89 -14.60
N GLY A 763 -47.75 -13.82 -14.61
CA GLY A 763 -48.23 -12.44 -14.61
C GLY A 763 -48.61 -11.88 -13.23
N ALA A 764 -48.37 -12.61 -12.13
CA ALA A 764 -48.54 -12.07 -10.78
C ALA A 764 -47.44 -11.06 -10.44
N ARG A 765 -47.77 -10.04 -9.64
CA ARG A 765 -46.84 -9.04 -9.10
C ARG A 765 -46.35 -9.45 -7.72
N PHE A 766 -45.17 -8.98 -7.33
CA PHE A 766 -44.65 -9.24 -6.00
C PHE A 766 -45.39 -8.42 -4.94
N THR A 767 -45.61 -8.97 -3.75
CA THR A 767 -46.37 -8.32 -2.68
C THR A 767 -45.75 -8.63 -1.33
N THR A 768 -45.63 -7.59 -0.49
CA THR A 768 -45.06 -7.63 0.86
C THR A 768 -46.03 -7.01 1.87
N LYS A 769 -45.68 -7.05 3.16
CA LYS A 769 -46.52 -6.55 4.28
C LYS A 769 -46.88 -5.05 4.18
N ASP A 770 -46.09 -4.31 3.43
CA ASP A 770 -46.01 -2.86 3.30
C ASP A 770 -46.27 -2.36 1.86
N ASN A 771 -46.23 -3.26 0.86
CA ASN A 771 -46.51 -2.94 -0.53
C ASN A 771 -47.43 -4.02 -1.14
N ASP A 772 -48.70 -3.66 -1.33
CA ASP A 772 -49.78 -4.55 -1.77
C ASP A 772 -50.00 -4.45 -3.28
N ASN A 773 -49.69 -5.53 -4.01
CA ASN A 773 -49.88 -5.63 -5.47
C ASN A 773 -50.61 -6.92 -5.87
N ASP A 774 -51.27 -7.58 -4.93
CA ASP A 774 -51.96 -8.85 -5.17
C ASP A 774 -53.35 -8.63 -5.81
N THR A 775 -54.15 -9.69 -5.92
CA THR A 775 -55.48 -9.62 -6.56
C THR A 775 -56.64 -9.87 -5.60
N TRP A 776 -56.37 -9.92 -4.30
CA TRP A 776 -57.37 -9.94 -3.26
C TRP A 776 -57.82 -8.51 -2.88
N GLY A 777 -58.85 -8.41 -2.04
CA GLY A 777 -59.37 -7.12 -1.55
C GLY A 777 -58.68 -6.61 -0.29
N ALA A 778 -57.60 -7.26 0.12
CA ALA A 778 -56.79 -6.98 1.30
C ALA A 778 -55.41 -7.65 1.12
N ASN A 779 -54.41 -7.30 1.92
CA ASN A 779 -53.02 -7.67 1.64
C ASN A 779 -52.70 -9.11 2.10
N CYS A 780 -52.40 -10.00 1.14
CA CYS A 780 -52.08 -11.40 1.42
C CYS A 780 -50.87 -11.60 2.35
N SER A 781 -49.87 -10.72 2.29
CA SER A 781 -48.65 -10.79 3.11
C SER A 781 -48.86 -10.27 4.54
N LYS A 782 -49.91 -9.49 4.81
CA LYS A 782 -50.17 -8.82 6.10
C LYS A 782 -51.30 -9.44 6.89
N ASP A 783 -52.39 -9.83 6.24
CA ASP A 783 -53.61 -10.23 6.92
C ASP A 783 -53.55 -11.67 7.47
N ASN A 784 -54.35 -11.92 8.52
CA ASN A 784 -54.32 -13.09 9.41
C ASN A 784 -54.59 -14.48 8.76
N ILE A 785 -54.49 -14.61 7.43
CA ILE A 785 -54.46 -15.89 6.72
C ILE A 785 -53.17 -16.68 7.05
N GLY A 786 -52.11 -15.98 7.48
CA GLY A 786 -50.87 -16.58 7.99
C GLY A 786 -49.78 -16.75 6.93
N LEU A 787 -49.94 -16.17 5.75
CA LEU A 787 -49.04 -16.34 4.61
C LEU A 787 -47.70 -15.62 4.76
N ASN A 788 -47.71 -14.51 5.53
CA ASN A 788 -46.58 -13.76 6.09
C ASN A 788 -45.24 -13.81 5.32
N GLY A 789 -44.88 -12.70 4.68
CA GLY A 789 -43.61 -12.53 3.98
C GLY A 789 -43.81 -12.26 2.48
N GLY A 790 -42.78 -11.77 1.81
CA GLY A 790 -42.85 -11.40 0.39
C GLY A 790 -43.07 -12.60 -0.54
N PHE A 791 -44.04 -12.48 -1.45
CA PHE A 791 -44.22 -13.43 -2.55
C PHE A 791 -45.05 -12.87 -3.71
N TRP A 792 -45.03 -13.57 -4.85
CA TRP A 792 -45.96 -13.35 -5.96
C TRP A 792 -47.37 -13.88 -5.63
N TYR A 793 -48.10 -13.14 -4.80
CA TYR A 793 -49.47 -13.47 -4.42
C TYR A 793 -50.47 -13.15 -5.53
N THR A 794 -51.60 -13.86 -5.51
CA THR A 794 -52.78 -13.55 -6.32
C THR A 794 -53.99 -13.37 -5.41
N ASN A 795 -54.82 -14.39 -5.23
CA ASN A 795 -55.96 -14.36 -4.31
C ASN A 795 -55.63 -15.15 -3.01
N CYS A 796 -54.46 -14.85 -2.43
CA CYS A 796 -53.88 -15.35 -1.18
C CYS A 796 -53.70 -16.86 -0.98
N TYR A 797 -54.69 -17.69 -1.28
CA TYR A 797 -54.72 -19.13 -1.00
C TYR A 797 -53.74 -19.99 -1.82
N GLN A 798 -52.82 -19.36 -2.53
CA GLN A 798 -51.90 -20.05 -3.42
C GLN A 798 -50.63 -20.47 -2.68
N LEU A 799 -49.71 -19.56 -2.30
CA LEU A 799 -48.36 -19.94 -1.86
C LEU A 799 -47.80 -19.06 -0.73
N SER A 800 -46.65 -19.42 -0.16
CA SER A 800 -45.86 -18.63 0.79
C SER A 800 -44.45 -19.24 0.94
N MET A 801 -43.39 -18.43 1.09
CA MET A 801 -42.06 -18.96 1.44
C MET A 801 -42.05 -19.58 2.85
N LEU A 802 -42.73 -18.95 3.82
CA LEU A 802 -42.82 -19.42 5.20
C LEU A 802 -44.10 -18.95 5.91
N HIS A 803 -45.01 -19.89 6.14
CA HIS A 803 -46.27 -19.61 6.81
C HIS A 803 -46.10 -19.37 8.32
N SER A 804 -47.08 -18.71 8.95
CA SER A 804 -47.18 -18.43 10.39
C SER A 804 -47.09 -19.69 11.25
N SER A 805 -47.53 -20.84 10.72
CA SER A 805 -47.41 -22.16 11.36
C SER A 805 -45.99 -22.77 11.34
N GLY A 806 -44.99 -22.08 10.77
CA GLY A 806 -43.62 -22.58 10.62
C GLY A 806 -43.47 -23.65 9.51
N ASN A 807 -44.44 -23.71 8.60
CA ASN A 807 -44.39 -24.58 7.42
C ASN A 807 -43.82 -23.81 6.23
N VAL A 808 -42.92 -24.46 5.49
CA VAL A 808 -42.39 -23.98 4.21
C VAL A 808 -43.31 -24.45 3.09
N TYR A 809 -43.61 -23.56 2.15
CA TYR A 809 -44.29 -23.89 0.90
C TYR A 809 -43.42 -23.43 -0.28
N SER A 810 -43.81 -23.82 -1.50
CA SER A 810 -43.00 -23.62 -2.71
C SER A 810 -43.89 -23.25 -3.89
N LEU A 811 -43.31 -22.84 -5.02
CA LEU A 811 -44.05 -22.53 -6.26
C LEU A 811 -45.05 -23.63 -6.72
N HIS A 812 -44.88 -24.86 -6.23
CA HIS A 812 -45.64 -26.05 -6.62
C HIS A 812 -46.66 -26.52 -5.56
N ASN A 813 -46.62 -25.98 -4.35
CA ASN A 813 -47.31 -26.54 -3.18
C ASN A 813 -48.14 -25.49 -2.45
N ASN A 814 -49.46 -25.67 -2.41
CA ASN A 814 -50.32 -24.72 -1.70
C ASN A 814 -50.20 -24.84 -0.18
N VAL A 815 -50.77 -23.86 0.53
CA VAL A 815 -50.75 -23.72 1.99
C VAL A 815 -51.32 -24.95 2.74
N GLY A 816 -52.04 -25.85 2.06
CA GLY A 816 -52.48 -27.14 2.61
C GLY A 816 -51.42 -28.24 2.63
N THR A 817 -50.31 -28.10 1.89
CA THR A 817 -49.27 -29.12 1.66
C THR A 817 -47.86 -28.56 1.83
N SER A 818 -47.24 -28.70 3.01
CA SER A 818 -45.90 -28.13 3.25
C SER A 818 -44.76 -29.02 2.77
N VAL A 819 -43.66 -28.41 2.29
CA VAL A 819 -42.39 -29.08 1.97
C VAL A 819 -41.40 -29.02 3.15
N SER A 820 -40.33 -29.83 3.10
CA SER A 820 -39.23 -29.79 4.08
C SER A 820 -38.13 -28.80 3.71
N TYR A 821 -37.97 -28.49 2.43
CA TYR A 821 -37.12 -27.41 1.91
C TYR A 821 -37.65 -26.93 0.56
N ASN A 822 -37.28 -25.71 0.19
CA ASN A 822 -37.49 -25.10 -1.13
C ASN A 822 -36.19 -24.39 -1.55
N HIS A 823 -35.73 -24.68 -2.76
CA HIS A 823 -34.67 -23.95 -3.46
C HIS A 823 -35.25 -23.38 -4.75
N ILE A 824 -34.80 -22.19 -5.14
CA ILE A 824 -35.13 -21.54 -6.41
C ILE A 824 -33.83 -21.10 -7.06
N TYR A 825 -33.64 -21.49 -8.31
CA TYR A 825 -32.48 -21.19 -9.14
C TYR A 825 -32.90 -20.53 -10.46
N LEU A 826 -32.03 -19.69 -11.00
CA LEU A 826 -32.06 -19.14 -12.37
C LEU A 826 -30.88 -19.68 -13.19
N ARG A 827 -30.99 -19.64 -14.53
CA ARG A 827 -29.97 -20.00 -15.53
C ARG A 827 -30.42 -19.55 -16.93
#